data_AF-A0A9X2IXP3-F1
#
_entry.id   AF-A0A9X2IXP3-F1
#
_cell.length_a   1.000
_cell.length_b   1.000
_cell.length_c   1.000
_cell.angle_alpha   90.00
_cell.angle_beta   90.00
_cell.angle_gamma   90.00
#
_symmetry.space_group_name_H-M   'P 1'
#
loop_
_entity.id
_entity.type
_entity.pdbx_description
1 polymer ?
#
loop_
_entity_poly.entity_id
_entity_poly.type
_entity_poly.pdbx_seq_one_letter_code
_entity_poly.pdbx_strand_id
1 'polypeptide(L)'
;MSTEVAADDSQLGRAVFRGGEQVRALLAERVAATLPNMVLASSYVPPDGAVAAFLLHRVLSGGNTSGGWHSVFVNSGVEALGTVVKYLRNRHNRTGTGGRCRILVLDRTDTVRLAFGHAVPGLSEIVDDGLEILADPAEFARRVHVSWNGYVVIGDDLTSSESALVHGALARIADRDRPVAWGVLCDERALDALPAPGADIAFLGEVCVDGEMPCGAVSFTRRAFALWNNPLDSIAHISTFGANGLAMHLLCRTLIRRRPLDRHEWAAAARMRRNAFARSARLRMHGNTWQTRAIDIAGINLTFDHADGVTYRLGAREYIDLASGAGPAFRGHNAQTIATITSAGTTGGETERLERTLARLTGLPVLLPAVSGQSAVDHAILAALCCRPGRGVVVTCGGNYSGKGPLSLALSRTSSFFRDRDRHAFHPYPVEVVEVDPGDIDALRRTLRRPDIALVWLELVQAYDCTVIPDAVLREIDRGRAESGYLVGVDEVFTGFWRCDLDHFLTSAGRGLRPDLVAVSKALADGLLPIGAALISAEIDARLRRSAPEMHRWLRGHYRNDISAALAVAAIEAAEGDRAGAAAVADALETMLARAARSPVFSGYRRAGLLGRLVFSPKAIGSDPRPSVRNYAEAAVARLVAQHCGAITLQMRIAPCTAGGHSDELIDALSRVGEFLERLPRWAVDRTALRSLLGTLERELATAAMRLRESYGDRRNRMSP
;
A
#
# COMPACT_ATOMS: atom_id res chain seq x y z
N MET A 1 -37.28 4.47 -22.93
CA MET A 1 -36.82 5.87 -22.90
C MET A 1 -35.74 5.98 -21.85
N SER A 2 -34.50 5.88 -22.32
CA SER A 2 -33.25 5.94 -21.55
C SER A 2 -32.87 7.39 -21.34
N THR A 3 -33.08 7.92 -20.14
CA THR A 3 -32.50 9.19 -19.73
C THR A 3 -31.07 8.93 -19.27
N GLU A 4 -30.09 9.28 -20.11
CA GLU A 4 -28.70 9.50 -19.72
C GLU A 4 -28.67 10.51 -18.57
N VAL A 5 -28.42 10.03 -17.35
CA VAL A 5 -27.94 10.90 -16.28
C VAL A 5 -26.44 10.99 -16.47
N ALA A 6 -25.99 11.89 -17.35
CA ALA A 6 -24.65 12.41 -17.26
C ALA A 6 -24.55 13.07 -15.87
N ALA A 7 -23.73 12.52 -14.98
CA ALA A 7 -23.45 13.15 -13.70
C ALA A 7 -22.83 14.52 -14.01
N ASP A 8 -23.49 15.58 -13.55
CA ASP A 8 -22.99 16.95 -13.63
C ASP A 8 -21.68 17.02 -12.84
N ASP A 9 -20.56 17.09 -13.56
CA ASP A 9 -19.19 17.14 -13.00
C ASP A 9 -19.00 18.32 -12.04
N SER A 10 -19.84 19.36 -12.13
CA SER A 10 -19.80 20.49 -11.20
C SER A 10 -20.26 20.14 -9.78
N GLN A 11 -20.94 19.00 -9.60
CA GLN A 11 -21.46 18.53 -8.31
C GLN A 11 -20.52 17.56 -7.58
N LEU A 12 -19.56 16.96 -8.28
CA LEU A 12 -18.56 16.06 -7.71
C LEU A 12 -17.34 16.91 -7.32
N GLY A 13 -16.90 16.85 -6.07
CA GLY A 13 -15.80 17.70 -5.58
C GLY A 13 -14.54 17.62 -6.46
N ARG A 14 -13.70 18.65 -6.41
CA ARG A 14 -12.46 18.73 -7.23
C ARG A 14 -11.54 17.53 -6.94
N ALA A 15 -11.17 16.79 -7.99
CA ALA A 15 -10.18 15.71 -7.90
C ALA A 15 -8.81 16.25 -7.45
N VAL A 16 -8.04 15.42 -6.74
CA VAL A 16 -6.68 15.80 -6.33
C VAL A 16 -5.70 15.84 -7.50
N PHE A 17 -6.03 15.16 -8.60
CA PHE A 17 -5.21 15.11 -9.80
C PHE A 17 -5.57 16.25 -10.76
N ARG A 18 -4.56 17.03 -11.15
CA ARG A 18 -4.74 18.30 -11.90
C ARG A 18 -4.06 18.30 -13.28
N GLY A 19 -3.25 17.28 -13.56
CA GLY A 19 -2.44 17.14 -14.78
C GLY A 19 -2.44 15.70 -15.29
N GLY A 20 -1.55 15.40 -16.23
CA GLY A 20 -1.49 14.06 -16.81
C GLY A 20 -0.68 13.93 -18.09
N GLU A 21 -0.38 15.04 -18.77
CA GLU A 21 0.46 15.03 -19.97
C GLU A 21 1.88 14.54 -19.65
N GLN A 22 2.46 15.02 -18.55
CA GLN A 22 3.81 14.63 -18.15
C GLN A 22 3.86 13.14 -17.76
N VAL A 23 2.88 12.66 -17.00
CA VAL A 23 2.77 11.22 -16.67
C VAL A 23 2.62 10.37 -17.91
N ARG A 24 1.77 10.73 -18.87
CA ARG A 24 1.63 9.97 -20.12
C ARG A 24 2.92 9.91 -20.92
N ALA A 25 3.56 11.06 -21.14
CA ALA A 25 4.78 11.13 -21.92
C ALA A 25 5.90 10.29 -21.30
N LEU A 26 6.11 10.42 -19.99
CA LEU A 26 7.12 9.64 -19.28
C LEU A 26 6.77 8.15 -19.20
N LEU A 27 5.49 7.80 -19.01
CA LEU A 27 5.06 6.40 -18.99
C LEU A 27 5.26 5.76 -20.36
N ALA A 28 4.93 6.46 -21.44
CA ALA A 28 5.15 6.01 -22.82
C ALA A 28 6.64 5.77 -23.10
N GLU A 29 7.52 6.70 -22.70
CA GLU A 29 8.98 6.53 -22.80
C GLU A 29 9.46 5.29 -22.04
N ARG A 30 8.98 5.11 -20.80
CA ARG A 30 9.39 3.99 -19.94
C ARG A 30 8.94 2.65 -20.50
N VAL A 31 7.70 2.56 -20.99
CA VAL A 31 7.16 1.36 -21.62
C VAL A 31 7.90 1.04 -22.91
N ALA A 32 8.17 2.04 -23.77
CA ALA A 32 8.97 1.87 -24.98
C ALA A 32 10.39 1.35 -24.69
N ALA A 33 10.99 1.81 -23.59
CA ALA A 33 12.29 1.37 -23.13
C ALA A 33 12.26 0.07 -22.28
N THR A 34 11.10 -0.57 -22.14
CA THR A 34 10.85 -1.76 -21.29
C THR A 34 11.35 -1.62 -19.87
N LEU A 35 11.33 -0.39 -19.33
CA LEU A 35 11.80 -0.12 -17.98
C LEU A 35 10.82 -0.71 -16.95
N PRO A 36 11.31 -1.22 -15.81
CA PRO A 36 10.42 -1.69 -14.76
C PRO A 36 9.61 -0.53 -14.17
N ASN A 37 8.28 -0.67 -14.13
CA ASN A 37 7.36 0.32 -13.59
C ASN A 37 6.93 -0.04 -12.16
N MET A 38 6.16 -1.12 -11.98
CA MET A 38 5.86 -1.71 -10.67
C MET A 38 6.48 -3.10 -10.54
N VAL A 39 7.45 -3.27 -9.64
CA VAL A 39 8.13 -4.54 -9.37
C VAL A 39 7.93 -4.91 -7.91
N LEU A 40 7.53 -6.16 -7.61
CA LEU A 40 7.41 -6.72 -6.26
C LEU A 40 7.05 -5.69 -5.18
N ALA A 41 5.81 -5.19 -5.22
CA ALA A 41 5.32 -4.18 -4.29
C ALA A 41 5.72 -4.50 -2.84
N SER A 42 6.34 -3.55 -2.13
CA SER A 42 6.90 -3.67 -0.76
C SER A 42 8.21 -4.45 -0.59
N SER A 43 8.77 -5.06 -1.63
CA SER A 43 10.03 -5.82 -1.58
C SER A 43 11.08 -5.37 -2.59
N TYR A 44 10.73 -4.40 -3.42
CA TYR A 44 11.64 -3.73 -4.35
C TYR A 44 11.69 -2.23 -4.06
N VAL A 45 12.87 -1.63 -4.21
CA VAL A 45 13.05 -0.18 -4.18
C VAL A 45 13.70 0.24 -5.50
N PRO A 46 13.02 1.05 -6.33
CA PRO A 46 13.55 1.48 -7.61
C PRO A 46 14.77 2.38 -7.34
N PRO A 47 15.68 2.49 -8.32
CA PRO A 47 16.83 3.39 -8.23
C PRO A 47 16.48 4.80 -7.74
N ASP A 48 15.39 5.35 -8.29
CA ASP A 48 14.90 6.68 -7.93
C ASP A 48 14.28 6.75 -6.53
N GLY A 49 13.87 5.63 -5.92
CA GLY A 49 13.40 5.61 -4.52
C GLY A 49 14.52 5.96 -3.53
N ALA A 50 15.75 5.49 -3.78
CA ALA A 50 16.91 5.86 -2.97
C ALA A 50 17.33 7.31 -3.19
N VAL A 51 17.25 7.78 -4.44
CA VAL A 51 17.50 9.18 -4.78
C VAL A 51 16.47 10.07 -4.10
N ALA A 52 15.18 9.76 -4.19
CA ALA A 52 14.10 10.51 -3.55
C ALA A 52 14.29 10.60 -2.02
N ALA A 53 14.62 9.48 -1.36
CA ALA A 53 14.89 9.48 0.07
C ALA A 53 16.09 10.37 0.45
N PHE A 54 17.16 10.33 -0.34
CA PHE A 54 18.30 11.23 -0.17
C PHE A 54 17.91 12.70 -0.40
N LEU A 55 17.18 13.00 -1.47
CA LEU A 55 16.75 14.36 -1.81
C LEU A 55 15.83 14.96 -0.74
N LEU A 56 14.86 14.17 -0.24
CA LEU A 56 14.02 14.56 0.88
C LEU A 56 14.85 14.87 2.11
N HIS A 57 15.83 14.02 2.45
CA HIS A 57 16.75 14.32 3.53
C HIS A 57 17.48 15.66 3.32
N ARG A 58 17.96 15.93 2.10
CA ARG A 58 18.67 17.15 1.76
C ARG A 58 17.79 18.41 1.83
N VAL A 59 16.54 18.33 1.39
CA VAL A 59 15.57 19.41 1.50
C VAL A 59 15.21 19.65 2.97
N LEU A 60 14.81 18.60 3.69
CA LEU A 60 14.32 18.68 5.07
C LEU A 60 15.41 18.96 6.11
N SER A 61 16.68 18.83 5.75
CA SER A 61 17.77 19.18 6.64
C SER A 61 18.38 20.55 6.36
N GLY A 62 17.88 21.28 5.35
CA GLY A 62 18.50 22.52 4.88
C GLY A 62 19.96 22.32 4.44
N GLY A 63 20.30 21.11 3.99
CA GLY A 63 21.67 20.72 3.68
C GLY A 63 22.56 20.38 4.88
N ASN A 64 22.06 20.49 6.12
CA ASN A 64 22.80 20.09 7.32
C ASN A 64 22.69 18.58 7.56
N THR A 65 23.79 17.84 7.53
CA THR A 65 23.78 16.37 7.63
C THR A 65 23.85 15.82 9.06
N SER A 66 23.94 16.68 10.08
CA SER A 66 23.94 16.22 11.48
C SER A 66 22.57 15.71 11.95
N GLY A 67 21.48 16.23 11.39
CA GLY A 67 20.10 15.79 11.61
C GLY A 67 19.61 14.90 10.46
N GLY A 68 19.76 13.58 10.59
CA GLY A 68 19.32 12.64 9.55
C GLY A 68 17.79 12.54 9.48
N TRP A 69 17.23 12.51 8.27
CA TRP A 69 15.81 12.24 8.00
C TRP A 69 15.66 10.88 7.31
N HIS A 70 14.59 10.15 7.65
CA HIS A 70 14.25 8.84 7.09
C HIS A 70 12.86 8.90 6.44
N SER A 71 12.79 8.55 5.16
CA SER A 71 11.60 8.69 4.33
C SER A 71 10.98 7.33 4.02
N VAL A 72 9.65 7.30 3.99
CA VAL A 72 8.83 6.19 3.52
C VAL A 72 7.83 6.72 2.49
N PHE A 73 7.42 5.89 1.53
CA PHE A 73 6.62 6.31 0.38
C PHE A 73 5.28 5.59 0.35
N VAL A 74 4.21 6.32 0.04
CA VAL A 74 2.81 5.90 0.07
C VAL A 74 2.07 6.36 -1.20
N ASN A 75 0.79 6.04 -1.37
CA ASN A 75 0.04 6.35 -2.61
C ASN A 75 -0.63 7.71 -2.64
N SER A 76 -0.85 8.34 -1.47
CA SER A 76 -1.61 9.57 -1.39
C SER A 76 -1.32 10.37 -0.14
N GLY A 77 -1.80 11.61 -0.12
CA GLY A 77 -1.84 12.44 1.08
C GLY A 77 -2.60 11.81 2.24
N VAL A 78 -3.75 11.15 1.97
CA VAL A 78 -4.52 10.43 3.00
C VAL A 78 -3.72 9.28 3.60
N GLU A 79 -3.01 8.52 2.76
CA GLU A 79 -2.14 7.44 3.23
C GLU A 79 -0.94 7.96 4.05
N ALA A 80 -0.43 9.15 3.70
CA ALA A 80 0.62 9.83 4.43
C ALA A 80 0.12 10.27 5.82
N LEU A 81 -1.06 10.89 5.89
CA LEU A 81 -1.74 11.25 7.14
C LEU A 81 -2.01 10.03 8.02
N GLY A 82 -2.56 8.95 7.45
CA GLY A 82 -2.75 7.69 8.16
C GLY A 82 -1.44 7.16 8.73
N THR A 83 -0.34 7.28 8.00
CA THR A 83 1.00 6.90 8.48
C THR A 83 1.47 7.75 9.66
N VAL A 84 1.24 9.06 9.63
CA VAL A 84 1.54 9.98 10.74
C VAL A 84 0.72 9.63 11.99
N VAL A 85 -0.60 9.49 11.86
CA VAL A 85 -1.49 9.19 13.00
C VAL A 85 -1.14 7.84 13.63
N LYS A 86 -0.89 6.81 12.81
CA LYS A 86 -0.42 5.50 13.29
C LYS A 86 0.89 5.62 14.07
N TYR A 87 1.84 6.42 13.57
CA TYR A 87 3.11 6.63 14.27
C TYR A 87 2.89 7.26 15.65
N LEU A 88 2.08 8.31 15.75
CA LEU A 88 1.79 8.99 17.01
C LEU A 88 1.11 8.05 18.03
N ARG A 89 0.10 7.27 17.58
CA ARG A 89 -0.55 6.25 18.40
C ARG A 89 0.44 5.18 18.85
N ASN A 90 1.28 4.69 17.95
CA ASN A 90 2.29 3.68 18.27
C ASN A 90 3.34 4.17 19.26
N ARG A 91 3.76 5.44 19.15
CA ARG A 91 4.65 6.05 20.12
C ARG A 91 4.01 6.06 21.51
N HIS A 92 2.80 6.60 21.64
CA HIS A 92 2.08 6.68 22.91
C HIS A 92 1.86 5.31 23.55
N ASN A 93 1.36 4.35 22.78
CA ASN A 93 1.02 3.02 23.32
C ASN A 93 2.27 2.25 23.78
N ARG A 94 3.45 2.55 23.23
CA ARG A 94 4.71 1.93 23.63
C ARG A 94 5.39 2.59 24.81
N THR A 95 5.16 3.89 25.03
CA THR A 95 5.75 4.59 26.16
C THR A 95 5.09 4.22 27.50
N GLY A 96 4.01 3.44 27.48
CA GLY A 96 3.37 2.93 28.70
C GLY A 96 2.74 4.04 29.57
N THR A 97 2.51 5.22 28.98
CA THR A 97 2.08 6.45 29.66
C THR A 97 0.66 6.41 30.24
N GLY A 98 -0.05 5.29 30.06
CA GLY A 98 -1.47 5.16 30.43
C GLY A 98 -2.38 6.08 29.60
N GLY A 99 -3.69 5.89 29.71
CA GLY A 99 -4.69 6.72 29.02
C GLY A 99 -4.74 6.54 27.49
N ARG A 100 -5.69 7.23 26.86
CA ARG A 100 -5.88 7.21 25.40
C ARG A 100 -4.93 8.18 24.70
N CYS A 101 -4.45 7.81 23.51
CA CYS A 101 -3.68 8.72 22.67
C CYS A 101 -4.60 9.84 22.16
N ARG A 102 -4.26 11.10 22.45
CA ARG A 102 -4.95 12.29 21.95
C ARG A 102 -4.05 13.07 21.01
N ILE A 103 -4.54 13.41 19.83
CA ILE A 103 -3.80 14.13 18.80
C ILE A 103 -4.60 15.37 18.40
N LEU A 104 -3.94 16.53 18.44
CA LEU A 104 -4.53 17.78 17.95
C LEU A 104 -4.14 17.98 16.48
N VAL A 105 -5.14 18.23 15.63
CA VAL A 105 -4.99 18.35 14.19
C VAL A 105 -5.45 19.74 13.74
N LEU A 106 -4.61 20.45 12.99
CA LEU A 106 -5.02 21.61 12.19
C LEU A 106 -5.21 21.15 10.74
N ASP A 107 -6.45 21.18 10.27
CA ASP A 107 -6.85 20.78 8.92
C ASP A 107 -7.92 21.72 8.36
N ARG A 108 -7.56 22.57 7.40
CA ARG A 108 -8.49 23.44 6.65
C ARG A 108 -9.10 22.76 5.43
N THR A 109 -8.57 21.60 5.05
CA THR A 109 -8.94 20.89 3.82
C THR A 109 -10.09 19.89 4.02
N ASP A 110 -10.49 19.67 5.27
CA ASP A 110 -11.41 18.61 5.69
C ASP A 110 -10.97 17.18 5.36
N THR A 111 -9.73 16.98 4.91
CA THR A 111 -9.21 15.66 4.51
C THR A 111 -9.26 14.66 5.67
N VAL A 112 -8.82 15.06 6.87
CA VAL A 112 -8.83 14.18 8.05
C VAL A 112 -10.28 13.90 8.46
N ARG A 113 -11.14 14.92 8.47
CA ARG A 113 -12.54 14.78 8.85
C ARG A 113 -13.27 13.77 7.95
N LEU A 114 -13.01 13.80 6.65
CA LEU A 114 -13.62 12.92 5.66
C LEU A 114 -12.97 11.52 5.68
N ALA A 115 -11.65 11.44 5.55
CA ALA A 115 -10.94 10.17 5.38
C ALA A 115 -10.87 9.30 6.64
N PHE A 116 -11.00 9.88 7.83
CA PHE A 116 -11.01 9.15 9.11
C PHE A 116 -12.42 8.90 9.63
N GLY A 117 -13.46 9.32 8.90
CA GLY A 117 -14.85 9.01 9.21
C GLY A 117 -15.54 9.96 10.19
N HIS A 118 -14.95 11.09 10.56
CA HIS A 118 -15.60 12.09 11.43
C HIS A 118 -16.81 12.77 10.76
N ALA A 119 -16.94 12.68 9.43
CA ALA A 119 -18.13 13.12 8.71
C ALA A 119 -19.23 12.04 8.61
N VAL A 120 -19.01 10.83 9.14
CA VAL A 120 -20.01 9.75 9.17
C VAL A 120 -21.06 10.09 10.24
N PRO A 121 -22.37 10.14 9.90
CA PRO A 121 -23.41 10.51 10.86
C PRO A 121 -23.46 9.59 12.09
N GLY A 122 -23.28 10.18 13.27
CA GLY A 122 -23.35 9.49 14.57
C GLY A 122 -22.13 8.64 14.94
N LEU A 123 -21.10 8.54 14.09
CA LEU A 123 -19.94 7.68 14.38
C LEU A 123 -19.10 8.20 15.55
N SER A 124 -18.89 9.52 15.64
CA SER A 124 -18.12 10.14 16.72
C SER A 124 -18.79 10.06 18.10
N GLU A 125 -20.09 9.75 18.16
CA GLU A 125 -20.82 9.54 19.42
C GLU A 125 -20.56 8.15 19.99
N ILE A 126 -20.17 7.19 19.15
CA ILE A 126 -20.00 5.78 19.51
C ILE A 126 -18.54 5.31 19.45
N VAL A 127 -17.70 5.98 18.65
CA VAL A 127 -16.26 5.72 18.54
C VAL A 127 -15.47 7.00 18.82
N ASP A 128 -14.60 6.93 19.83
CA ASP A 128 -13.60 7.97 20.12
C ASP A 128 -12.23 7.50 19.65
N ASP A 129 -11.73 8.13 18.60
CA ASP A 129 -10.44 7.82 17.98
C ASP A 129 -9.31 8.77 18.44
N GLY A 130 -9.59 9.63 19.42
CA GLY A 130 -8.63 10.53 20.03
C GLY A 130 -8.15 11.68 19.14
N LEU A 131 -8.74 11.89 17.96
CA LEU A 131 -8.42 13.04 17.10
C LEU A 131 -9.30 14.24 17.46
N GLU A 132 -8.68 15.39 17.69
CA GLU A 132 -9.38 16.67 17.75
C GLU A 132 -8.97 17.51 16.54
N ILE A 133 -9.93 17.76 15.63
CA ILE A 133 -9.69 18.40 14.34
C ILE A 133 -10.20 19.83 14.39
N LEU A 134 -9.33 20.79 14.09
CA LEU A 134 -9.62 22.21 14.05
C LEU A 134 -9.31 22.76 12.66
N ALA A 135 -10.14 23.65 12.15
CA ALA A 135 -9.87 24.39 10.92
C ALA A 135 -9.25 25.78 11.19
N ASP A 136 -9.49 26.38 12.36
CA ASP A 136 -8.99 27.72 12.71
C ASP A 136 -7.57 27.65 13.31
N PRO A 137 -6.54 28.25 12.66
CA PRO A 137 -5.18 28.30 13.19
C PRO A 137 -5.08 29.03 14.54
N ALA A 138 -5.93 30.04 14.79
CA ALA A 138 -5.92 30.78 16.04
C ALA A 138 -6.46 29.94 17.21
N GLU A 139 -7.53 29.17 17.00
CA GLU A 139 -8.02 28.20 17.98
C GLU A 139 -7.00 27.08 18.22
N PHE A 140 -6.38 26.54 17.16
CA PHE A 140 -5.30 25.56 17.31
C PHE A 140 -4.18 26.11 18.20
N ALA A 141 -3.72 27.33 17.92
CA ALA A 141 -2.66 28.01 18.70
C ALA A 141 -3.04 28.22 20.18
N ARG A 142 -4.32 28.40 20.50
CA ARG A 142 -4.80 28.44 21.90
C ARG A 142 -4.81 27.05 22.56
N ARG A 143 -5.17 26.00 21.82
CA ARG A 143 -5.31 24.64 22.34
C ARG A 143 -4.01 23.85 22.47
N VAL A 144 -2.90 24.29 21.86
CA VAL A 144 -1.62 23.54 21.93
C VAL A 144 -1.15 23.26 23.36
N HIS A 145 -1.50 24.12 24.32
CA HIS A 145 -1.07 24.03 25.72
C HIS A 145 -1.80 22.94 26.53
N VAL A 146 -2.94 22.44 26.02
CA VAL A 146 -3.66 21.30 26.60
C VAL A 146 -2.80 20.04 26.49
N SER A 147 -3.11 19.01 27.28
CA SER A 147 -2.35 17.76 27.26
C SER A 147 -2.63 16.92 26.01
N TRP A 148 -1.72 16.98 25.04
CA TRP A 148 -1.74 16.22 23.78
C TRP A 148 -0.55 15.27 23.70
N ASN A 149 -0.70 14.17 22.96
CA ASN A 149 0.38 13.20 22.71
C ASN A 149 1.13 13.48 21.40
N GLY A 150 0.56 14.29 20.52
CA GLY A 150 1.19 14.74 19.28
C GLY A 150 0.33 15.78 18.56
N TYR A 151 0.94 16.44 17.58
CA TYR A 151 0.32 17.50 16.80
C TYR A 151 0.48 17.20 15.31
N VAL A 152 -0.58 17.43 14.55
CA VAL A 152 -0.56 17.32 13.08
C VAL A 152 -1.03 18.65 12.50
N VAL A 153 -0.24 19.21 11.58
CA VAL A 153 -0.59 20.43 10.86
C VAL A 153 -0.56 20.14 9.37
N ILE A 154 -1.70 20.36 8.71
CA ILE A 154 -1.80 20.43 7.26
C ILE A 154 -1.64 21.90 6.87
N GLY A 155 -0.52 22.20 6.20
CA GLY A 155 -0.10 23.55 5.86
C GLY A 155 -0.81 24.15 4.64
N ASP A 156 -1.62 23.35 3.94
CA ASP A 156 -2.43 23.80 2.81
C ASP A 156 -3.29 25.00 3.18
N ASP A 157 -3.30 26.02 2.31
CA ASP A 157 -4.09 27.25 2.43
C ASP A 157 -3.78 28.12 3.67
N LEU A 158 -2.70 27.85 4.41
CA LEU A 158 -2.22 28.74 5.47
C LEU A 158 -1.47 29.94 4.89
N THR A 159 -1.83 31.13 5.33
CA THR A 159 -1.04 32.34 5.07
C THR A 159 0.27 32.31 5.85
N SER A 160 1.24 33.15 5.45
CA SER A 160 2.52 33.27 6.15
C SER A 160 2.35 33.70 7.62
N SER A 161 1.37 34.57 7.91
CA SER A 161 1.07 35.02 9.28
C SER A 161 0.43 33.92 10.12
N GLU A 162 -0.48 33.13 9.56
CA GLU A 162 -1.07 31.97 10.24
C GLU A 162 -0.03 30.89 10.51
N SER A 163 0.83 30.60 9.53
CA SER A 163 1.95 29.67 9.70
C SER A 163 2.87 30.12 10.83
N ALA A 164 3.24 31.41 10.87
CA ALA A 164 4.05 31.97 11.94
C ALA A 164 3.37 31.88 13.32
N LEU A 165 2.05 32.12 13.39
CA LEU A 165 1.27 31.95 14.61
C LEU A 165 1.32 30.51 15.13
N VAL A 166 1.08 29.53 14.25
CA VAL A 166 1.10 28.11 14.62
C VAL A 166 2.50 27.67 15.03
N HIS A 167 3.55 28.09 14.30
CA HIS A 167 4.94 27.83 14.70
C HIS A 167 5.26 28.42 16.08
N GLY A 168 4.87 29.67 16.34
CA GLY A 168 5.08 30.32 17.63
C GLY A 168 4.35 29.60 18.78
N ALA A 169 3.17 29.02 18.51
CA ALA A 169 2.45 28.23 19.48
C ALA A 169 3.15 26.89 19.78
N LEU A 170 3.57 26.16 18.73
CA LEU A 170 4.27 24.88 18.87
C LEU A 170 5.68 25.03 19.48
N ALA A 171 6.39 26.11 19.17
CA ALA A 171 7.70 26.39 19.77
C ALA A 171 7.64 26.53 21.30
N ARG A 172 6.53 27.05 21.85
CA ARG A 172 6.31 27.21 23.30
C ARG A 172 6.10 25.90 24.05
N ILE A 173 5.95 24.77 23.35
CA ILE A 173 5.76 23.44 23.94
C ILE A 173 6.82 22.41 23.51
N ALA A 174 7.84 22.85 22.76
CA ALA A 174 8.82 21.96 22.13
C ALA A 174 9.67 21.17 23.14
N ASP A 175 9.76 21.61 24.38
CA ASP A 175 10.46 20.94 25.49
C ASP A 175 9.68 19.75 26.09
N ARG A 176 8.42 19.55 25.71
CA ARG A 176 7.50 18.56 26.32
C ARG A 176 7.56 17.14 25.73
N ASP A 177 8.55 16.85 24.87
CA ASP A 177 8.70 15.55 24.15
C ASP A 177 7.44 15.11 23.38
N ARG A 178 6.73 16.06 22.76
CA ARG A 178 5.53 15.81 21.97
C ARG A 178 5.83 15.98 20.47
N PRO A 179 5.73 14.92 19.65
CA PRO A 179 6.09 15.02 18.25
C PRO A 179 5.18 15.97 17.48
N VAL A 180 5.77 16.77 16.61
CA VAL A 180 5.07 17.64 15.66
C VAL A 180 5.21 17.07 14.25
N ALA A 181 4.07 16.81 13.60
CA ALA A 181 4.00 16.49 12.19
C ALA A 181 3.47 17.68 11.40
N TRP A 182 4.17 18.05 10.34
CA TRP A 182 3.77 19.13 9.44
C TRP A 182 3.80 18.64 8.00
N GLY A 183 2.76 18.89 7.23
CA GLY A 183 2.73 18.41 5.86
C GLY A 183 1.89 19.25 4.93
N VAL A 184 1.99 18.91 3.65
CA VAL A 184 1.32 19.60 2.56
C VAL A 184 0.74 18.54 1.62
N LEU A 185 -0.56 18.62 1.34
CA LEU A 185 -1.27 17.60 0.57
C LEU A 185 -1.35 17.97 -0.91
N CYS A 186 -1.84 19.17 -1.21
CA CYS A 186 -2.22 19.61 -2.55
C CYS A 186 -1.78 21.06 -2.89
N ASP A 187 -1.41 21.88 -1.91
CA ASP A 187 -0.98 23.27 -2.13
C ASP A 187 0.51 23.38 -2.48
N GLU A 188 0.82 23.62 -3.75
CA GLU A 188 2.19 23.78 -4.23
C GLU A 188 2.93 24.96 -3.59
N ARG A 189 2.23 26.02 -3.17
CA ARG A 189 2.85 27.20 -2.56
C ARG A 189 3.33 26.89 -1.15
N ALA A 190 2.57 26.08 -0.41
CA ALA A 190 2.90 25.69 0.95
C ALA A 190 4.12 24.75 1.04
N LEU A 191 4.49 24.06 -0.04
CA LEU A 191 5.66 23.20 -0.06
C LEU A 191 6.99 23.95 0.16
N ASP A 192 7.07 25.24 -0.17
CA ASP A 192 8.28 26.06 0.07
C ASP A 192 8.55 26.27 1.57
N ALA A 193 7.53 26.07 2.42
CA ALA A 193 7.64 26.18 3.86
C ALA A 193 8.20 24.91 4.55
N LEU A 194 8.59 23.88 3.78
CA LEU A 194 9.17 22.65 4.33
C LEU A 194 10.71 22.66 4.35
N PRO A 195 11.34 22.16 5.43
CA PRO A 195 10.73 21.64 6.65
C PRO A 195 10.18 22.78 7.52
N ALA A 196 9.01 22.56 8.10
CA ALA A 196 8.49 23.44 9.14
C ALA A 196 9.45 23.48 10.35
N PRO A 197 9.79 24.67 10.88
CA PRO A 197 10.60 24.78 12.08
C PRO A 197 10.03 23.94 13.24
N GLY A 198 10.89 23.11 13.85
CA GLY A 198 10.51 22.26 14.98
C GLY A 198 9.72 21.00 14.62
N ALA A 199 9.48 20.70 13.34
CA ALA A 199 8.81 19.47 12.95
C ALA A 199 9.70 18.24 13.15
N ASP A 200 9.15 17.19 13.77
CA ASP A 200 9.76 15.87 13.88
C ASP A 200 9.43 14.96 12.70
N ILE A 201 8.32 15.27 12.02
CA ILE A 201 7.76 14.50 10.92
C ILE A 201 7.31 15.49 9.84
N ALA A 202 7.73 15.26 8.62
CA ALA A 202 7.24 15.96 7.43
C ALA A 202 6.44 14.98 6.58
N PHE A 203 5.29 15.38 6.03
CA PHE A 203 4.53 14.52 5.13
C PHE A 203 4.05 15.28 3.91
N LEU A 204 3.95 14.58 2.79
CA LEU A 204 3.58 15.12 1.50
C LEU A 204 2.49 14.25 0.86
N GLY A 205 1.46 14.89 0.32
CA GLY A 205 0.51 14.25 -0.59
C GLY A 205 0.93 14.33 -2.05
N GLU A 206 -0.06 14.31 -2.93
CA GLU A 206 0.05 14.30 -4.39
C GLU A 206 0.83 15.51 -4.93
N VAL A 207 0.87 16.61 -4.17
CA VAL A 207 1.69 17.78 -4.48
C VAL A 207 3.18 17.45 -4.69
N CYS A 208 3.67 16.36 -4.11
CA CYS A 208 5.09 15.95 -4.26
C CYS A 208 5.44 15.45 -5.66
N VAL A 209 4.43 15.20 -6.49
CA VAL A 209 4.53 14.85 -7.90
C VAL A 209 3.65 15.77 -8.77
N ASP A 210 3.45 17.02 -8.33
CA ASP A 210 2.67 18.05 -9.02
C ASP A 210 1.20 17.68 -9.29
N GLY A 211 0.63 16.76 -8.49
CA GLY A 211 -0.74 16.29 -8.71
C GLY A 211 -0.93 15.51 -10.02
N GLU A 212 0.14 14.98 -10.61
CA GLU A 212 0.09 14.23 -11.88
C GLU A 212 -0.35 12.77 -11.72
N MET A 213 -0.04 12.15 -10.57
CA MET A 213 -0.41 10.77 -10.28
C MET A 213 -0.47 10.51 -8.77
N PRO A 214 -1.06 9.39 -8.32
CA PRO A 214 -1.06 9.06 -6.90
C PRO A 214 0.37 8.82 -6.39
N CYS A 215 0.78 9.64 -5.42
CA CYS A 215 2.04 9.51 -4.69
C CYS A 215 1.95 10.31 -3.38
N GLY A 216 2.62 9.82 -2.34
CA GLY A 216 2.85 10.55 -1.11
C GLY A 216 4.15 10.12 -0.44
N ALA A 217 4.61 10.92 0.52
CA ALA A 217 5.83 10.63 1.27
C ALA A 217 5.66 11.02 2.74
N VAL A 218 6.32 10.29 3.64
CA VAL A 218 6.44 10.66 5.06
C VAL A 218 7.89 10.55 5.47
N SER A 219 8.43 11.63 6.00
CA SER A 219 9.81 11.75 6.43
C SER A 219 9.84 11.99 7.93
N PHE A 220 10.68 11.24 8.64
CA PHE A 220 10.84 11.30 10.08
C PHE A 220 12.25 11.77 10.41
N THR A 221 12.42 12.60 11.42
CA THR A 221 13.75 12.80 12.00
C THR A 221 14.30 11.45 12.48
N ARG A 222 15.62 11.30 12.55
CA ARG A 222 16.27 10.08 13.03
C ARG A 222 15.78 9.66 14.42
N ARG A 223 15.52 10.64 15.30
CA ARG A 223 14.97 10.40 16.65
C ARG A 223 13.57 9.81 16.56
N ALA A 224 12.70 10.39 15.74
CA ALA A 224 11.35 9.88 15.55
C ALA A 224 11.35 8.47 14.92
N PHE A 225 12.10 8.29 13.83
CA PHE A 225 12.14 7.02 13.11
C PHE A 225 12.69 5.84 13.93
N ALA A 226 13.49 6.12 14.96
CA ALA A 226 14.07 5.08 15.82
C ALA A 226 13.02 4.10 16.38
N LEU A 227 11.79 4.58 16.66
CA LEU A 227 10.68 3.74 17.11
C LEU A 227 10.30 2.65 16.10
N TRP A 228 10.27 2.99 14.81
CA TRP A 228 9.90 2.09 13.70
C TRP A 228 11.09 1.42 13.05
N ASN A 229 12.31 1.72 13.50
CA ASN A 229 13.52 1.08 13.03
C ASN A 229 13.74 -0.28 13.72
N ASN A 230 12.77 -1.18 13.58
CA ASN A 230 12.83 -2.56 14.07
C ASN A 230 12.09 -3.53 13.10
N PRO A 231 12.32 -4.85 13.16
CA PRO A 231 11.74 -5.81 12.22
C PRO A 231 10.21 -5.84 12.19
N LEU A 232 9.56 -5.50 13.30
CA LEU A 232 8.12 -5.58 13.44
C LEU A 232 7.46 -4.36 12.83
N ASP A 233 7.85 -3.14 13.20
CA ASP A 233 7.14 -1.91 12.80
C ASP A 233 7.72 -1.21 11.57
N SER A 234 8.89 -1.63 11.08
CA SER A 234 9.45 -1.06 9.86
C SER A 234 8.58 -1.30 8.64
N ILE A 235 7.51 -2.09 8.73
CA ILE A 235 6.52 -2.30 7.67
C ILE A 235 5.13 -1.83 8.09
N ALA A 236 5.03 -1.02 9.16
CA ALA A 236 3.76 -0.47 9.68
C ALA A 236 3.19 0.63 8.79
N HIS A 237 4.08 1.36 8.12
CA HIS A 237 3.71 2.26 7.05
C HIS A 237 3.30 1.48 5.81
N ILE A 238 2.68 2.20 4.90
CA ILE A 238 2.25 1.70 3.60
C ILE A 238 3.50 1.65 2.72
N SER A 239 3.74 0.53 2.04
CA SER A 239 4.95 0.35 1.22
C SER A 239 4.66 -0.27 -0.14
N THR A 240 3.39 -0.34 -0.55
CA THR A 240 3.00 -0.99 -1.81
C THR A 240 3.59 -0.27 -3.02
N PHE A 241 3.80 1.05 -2.97
CA PHE A 241 4.23 1.85 -4.12
C PHE A 241 5.55 2.58 -3.97
N GLY A 242 6.28 2.40 -2.87
CA GLY A 242 7.72 2.71 -2.86
C GLY A 242 8.47 1.98 -4.00
N ALA A 243 7.85 0.96 -4.59
CA ALA A 243 8.30 0.23 -5.77
C ALA A 243 8.00 0.90 -7.14
N ASN A 244 7.16 1.93 -7.22
CA ASN A 244 6.77 2.54 -8.51
C ASN A 244 7.86 3.49 -9.02
N GLY A 245 8.55 3.07 -10.08
CA GLY A 245 9.67 3.82 -10.64
C GLY A 245 9.29 5.20 -11.19
N LEU A 246 8.08 5.34 -11.76
CA LEU A 246 7.61 6.60 -12.34
C LEU A 246 7.28 7.63 -11.24
N ALA A 247 6.58 7.22 -10.18
CA ALA A 247 6.26 8.10 -9.06
C ALA A 247 7.53 8.63 -8.38
N MET A 248 8.51 7.75 -8.14
CA MET A 248 9.79 8.15 -7.55
C MET A 248 10.60 9.06 -8.48
N HIS A 249 10.50 8.86 -9.79
CA HIS A 249 11.14 9.72 -10.78
C HIS A 249 10.55 11.14 -10.76
N LEU A 250 9.22 11.26 -10.76
CA LEU A 250 8.52 12.55 -10.65
C LEU A 250 8.87 13.26 -9.35
N LEU A 251 8.85 12.55 -8.23
CA LEU A 251 9.25 13.09 -6.93
C LEU A 251 10.69 13.64 -6.98
N CYS A 252 11.64 12.90 -7.57
CA CYS A 252 12.99 13.40 -7.75
C CYS A 252 13.02 14.70 -8.58
N ARG A 253 12.24 14.80 -9.66
CA ARG A 253 12.17 16.01 -10.50
C ARG A 253 11.60 17.19 -9.73
N THR A 254 10.54 17.00 -8.96
CA THR A 254 9.95 18.06 -8.11
C THR A 254 10.94 18.55 -7.06
N LEU A 255 11.63 17.64 -6.38
CA LEU A 255 12.64 18.00 -5.38
C LEU A 255 13.85 18.73 -5.98
N ILE A 256 14.34 18.29 -7.15
CA ILE A 256 15.48 18.93 -7.84
C ILE A 256 15.11 20.33 -8.35
N ARG A 257 13.89 20.54 -8.85
CA ARG A 257 13.43 21.88 -9.26
C ARG A 257 13.39 22.84 -8.07
N ARG A 258 12.92 22.37 -6.92
CA ARG A 258 12.82 23.16 -5.68
C ARG A 258 14.18 23.48 -5.07
N ARG A 259 15.06 22.47 -5.02
CA ARG A 259 16.43 22.62 -4.56
C ARG A 259 17.40 22.02 -5.58
N PRO A 260 17.95 22.84 -6.49
CA PRO A 260 18.96 22.40 -7.42
C PRO A 260 20.16 21.76 -6.71
N LEU A 261 20.66 20.66 -7.27
CA LEU A 261 21.74 19.88 -6.68
C LEU A 261 23.11 20.48 -6.99
N ASP A 262 24.01 20.44 -6.02
CA ASP A 262 25.41 20.70 -6.27
C ASP A 262 26.10 19.54 -7.03
N ARG A 263 27.36 19.75 -7.44
CA ARG A 263 28.13 18.74 -8.19
C ARG A 263 28.29 17.41 -7.44
N HIS A 264 28.45 17.44 -6.12
CA HIS A 264 28.64 16.24 -5.30
C HIS A 264 27.31 15.48 -5.11
N GLU A 265 26.22 16.21 -4.93
CA GLU A 265 24.86 15.68 -4.83
C GLU A 265 24.45 15.02 -6.15
N TRP A 266 24.74 15.65 -7.29
CA TRP A 266 24.57 15.03 -8.61
C TRP A 266 25.34 13.73 -8.76
N ALA A 267 26.62 13.74 -8.35
CA ALA A 267 27.46 12.54 -8.40
C ALA A 267 26.95 11.42 -7.46
N ALA A 268 26.38 11.79 -6.29
CA ALA A 268 25.77 10.84 -5.38
C ALA A 268 24.48 10.24 -5.97
N ALA A 269 23.59 11.07 -6.53
CA ALA A 269 22.37 10.63 -7.20
C ALA A 269 22.67 9.68 -8.37
N ALA A 270 23.59 10.05 -9.25
CA ALA A 270 24.01 9.20 -10.38
C ALA A 270 24.65 7.87 -9.93
N ARG A 271 25.30 7.84 -8.77
CA ARG A 271 25.90 6.64 -8.20
C ARG A 271 24.85 5.71 -7.59
N MET A 272 23.87 6.26 -6.86
CA MET A 272 22.73 5.48 -6.34
C MET A 272 21.95 4.80 -7.46
N ARG A 273 21.83 5.46 -8.63
CA ARG A 273 21.16 4.86 -9.79
C ARG A 273 21.91 3.65 -10.34
N ARG A 274 23.22 3.78 -10.52
CA ARG A 274 24.05 2.77 -11.21
C ARG A 274 24.64 1.68 -10.30
N ASN A 275 24.78 1.93 -9.01
CA ASN A 275 25.51 1.04 -8.10
C ASN A 275 24.60 0.55 -6.95
N ALA A 276 24.34 -0.76 -6.92
CA ALA A 276 23.47 -1.40 -5.93
C ALA A 276 23.95 -1.21 -4.49
N PHE A 277 25.27 -1.23 -4.27
CA PHE A 277 25.84 -1.03 -2.95
C PHE A 277 25.61 0.40 -2.44
N ALA A 278 25.90 1.41 -3.25
CA ALA A 278 25.65 2.81 -2.91
C ALA A 278 24.16 3.08 -2.66
N ARG A 279 23.29 2.45 -3.46
CA ARG A 279 21.83 2.50 -3.29
C ARG A 279 21.39 1.91 -1.94
N SER A 280 21.77 0.67 -1.63
CA SER A 280 21.41 0.00 -0.37
C SER A 280 21.92 0.79 0.85
N ALA A 281 23.16 1.28 0.79
CA ALA A 281 23.72 2.10 1.86
C ALA A 281 22.91 3.39 2.09
N ARG A 282 22.49 4.08 1.02
CA ARG A 282 21.70 5.31 1.13
C ARG A 282 20.26 5.07 1.57
N LEU A 283 19.65 3.97 1.17
CA LEU A 283 18.36 3.55 1.72
C LEU A 283 18.43 3.26 3.22
N ARG A 284 19.53 2.67 3.70
CA ARG A 284 19.76 2.47 5.15
C ARG A 284 19.96 3.77 5.91
N MET A 285 20.42 4.83 5.24
CA MET A 285 20.65 6.15 5.85
C MET A 285 19.43 7.05 5.84
N HIS A 286 18.63 7.00 4.76
CA HIS A 286 17.59 8.00 4.50
C HIS A 286 16.23 7.42 4.14
N GLY A 287 16.13 6.11 3.91
CA GLY A 287 14.88 5.42 3.65
C GLY A 287 14.47 4.57 4.84
N ASN A 288 13.83 3.44 4.54
CA ASN A 288 13.46 2.45 5.53
C ASN A 288 14.61 1.44 5.77
N THR A 289 15.36 1.65 6.85
CA THR A 289 16.56 0.85 7.17
C THR A 289 16.25 -0.63 7.36
N TRP A 290 15.23 -0.99 8.14
CA TRP A 290 14.93 -2.40 8.43
C TRP A 290 14.28 -3.13 7.27
N GLN A 291 13.43 -2.47 6.48
CA GLN A 291 12.94 -3.06 5.23
C GLN A 291 14.09 -3.33 4.27
N THR A 292 15.05 -2.40 4.14
CA THR A 292 16.26 -2.63 3.33
C THR A 292 17.04 -3.84 3.83
N ARG A 293 17.16 -4.03 5.16
CA ARG A 293 17.76 -5.24 5.76
C ARG A 293 16.98 -6.51 5.37
N ALA A 294 15.65 -6.48 5.47
CA ALA A 294 14.82 -7.64 5.15
C ALA A 294 14.96 -8.05 3.67
N ILE A 295 14.92 -7.09 2.76
CA ILE A 295 15.11 -7.30 1.31
C ILE A 295 16.52 -7.87 1.01
N ASP A 296 17.55 -7.34 1.67
CA ASP A 296 18.93 -7.81 1.54
C ASP A 296 19.15 -9.23 2.09
N ILE A 297 18.44 -9.60 3.16
CA ILE A 297 18.47 -10.96 3.73
C ILE A 297 17.77 -11.93 2.77
N ALA A 298 16.62 -11.51 2.22
CA ALA A 298 15.89 -12.29 1.22
C ALA A 298 16.66 -12.44 -0.11
N GLY A 299 17.75 -11.71 -0.32
CA GLY A 299 18.51 -11.79 -1.57
C GLY A 299 17.73 -11.28 -2.79
N ILE A 300 16.63 -10.58 -2.56
CA ILE A 300 15.75 -9.99 -3.58
C ILE A 300 15.96 -8.48 -3.72
N ASN A 301 17.06 -7.94 -3.18
CA ASN A 301 17.52 -6.58 -3.48
C ASN A 301 18.13 -6.51 -4.89
N LEU A 302 17.36 -6.96 -5.87
CA LEU A 302 17.71 -6.96 -7.29
C LEU A 302 17.14 -5.69 -7.91
N THR A 303 17.87 -5.12 -8.85
CA THR A 303 17.41 -3.97 -9.63
C THR A 303 17.47 -4.33 -11.08
N PHE A 304 16.30 -4.66 -11.61
CA PHE A 304 16.16 -5.05 -12.99
C PHE A 304 16.36 -3.85 -13.91
N ASP A 305 17.06 -4.08 -15.00
CA ASP A 305 17.27 -3.11 -16.06
C ASP A 305 16.02 -3.04 -16.95
N HIS A 306 15.35 -4.19 -17.14
CA HIS A 306 14.15 -4.32 -17.96
C HIS A 306 13.12 -5.24 -17.32
N ALA A 307 11.86 -5.01 -17.65
CA ALA A 307 10.73 -5.86 -17.34
C ALA A 307 9.80 -5.89 -18.56
N ASP A 308 9.51 -7.06 -19.11
CA ASP A 308 8.65 -7.18 -20.29
C ASP A 308 7.95 -8.54 -20.28
N GLY A 309 6.64 -8.55 -20.55
CA GLY A 309 5.82 -9.75 -20.44
C GLY A 309 5.97 -10.42 -19.07
N VAL A 310 6.51 -11.63 -19.04
CA VAL A 310 6.73 -12.41 -17.80
C VAL A 310 8.16 -12.33 -17.27
N THR A 311 9.02 -11.54 -17.90
CA THR A 311 10.46 -11.60 -17.72
C THR A 311 11.02 -10.32 -17.12
N TYR A 312 11.91 -10.48 -16.14
CA TYR A 312 12.80 -9.46 -15.64
C TYR A 312 14.23 -9.71 -16.13
N ARG A 313 14.93 -8.66 -16.55
CA ARG A 313 16.35 -8.75 -16.93
C ARG A 313 17.24 -7.93 -16.02
N LEU A 314 18.35 -8.51 -15.58
CA LEU A 314 19.43 -7.87 -14.82
C LEU A 314 20.77 -8.24 -15.46
N GLY A 315 21.38 -7.28 -16.16
CA GLY A 315 22.55 -7.51 -17.00
C GLY A 315 22.25 -8.57 -18.06
N ALA A 316 23.04 -9.66 -18.04
CA ALA A 316 22.88 -10.81 -18.92
C ALA A 316 21.98 -11.93 -18.33
N ARG A 317 21.38 -11.72 -17.15
CA ARG A 317 20.52 -12.72 -16.49
C ARG A 317 19.06 -12.36 -16.66
N GLU A 318 18.26 -13.39 -16.87
CA GLU A 318 16.80 -13.29 -16.95
C GLU A 318 16.16 -14.04 -15.80
N TYR A 319 15.02 -13.52 -15.35
CA TYR A 319 14.20 -14.11 -14.30
C TYR A 319 12.74 -14.09 -14.71
N ILE A 320 12.04 -15.20 -14.53
CA ILE A 320 10.60 -15.30 -14.77
C ILE A 320 9.83 -14.85 -13.52
N ASP A 321 8.88 -13.94 -13.69
CA ASP A 321 8.05 -13.40 -12.61
C ASP A 321 6.87 -14.31 -12.29
N LEU A 322 7.02 -15.13 -11.25
CA LEU A 322 5.95 -15.94 -10.67
C LEU A 322 5.22 -15.20 -9.53
N ALA A 323 5.40 -13.88 -9.41
CA ALA A 323 4.78 -13.04 -8.40
C ALA A 323 3.83 -11.96 -8.98
N SER A 324 3.78 -11.78 -10.31
CA SER A 324 3.00 -10.75 -11.01
C SER A 324 3.21 -9.34 -10.43
N GLY A 325 4.46 -8.97 -10.12
CA GLY A 325 4.78 -7.70 -9.45
C GLY A 325 4.20 -7.55 -8.04
N ALA A 326 3.85 -8.66 -7.39
CA ALA A 326 3.01 -8.76 -6.19
C ALA A 326 1.52 -8.42 -6.40
N GLY A 327 1.00 -8.71 -7.59
CA GLY A 327 -0.40 -8.56 -7.99
C GLY A 327 -0.68 -7.56 -9.13
N PRO A 328 -0.03 -6.37 -9.17
CA PRO A 328 -0.34 -5.36 -10.19
C PRO A 328 -0.10 -5.77 -11.63
N ALA A 329 0.93 -6.58 -11.92
CA ALA A 329 1.29 -7.00 -13.27
C ALA A 329 0.52 -8.27 -13.68
N PHE A 330 -0.82 -8.24 -13.58
CA PHE A 330 -1.68 -9.41 -13.81
C PHE A 330 -1.63 -9.94 -15.24
N ARG A 331 -1.36 -9.08 -16.23
CA ARG A 331 -1.12 -9.45 -17.64
C ARG A 331 0.38 -9.52 -18.00
N GLY A 332 1.27 -9.34 -17.03
CA GLY A 332 2.71 -9.15 -17.25
C GLY A 332 3.14 -7.67 -17.20
N HIS A 333 4.43 -7.44 -17.39
CA HIS A 333 5.09 -6.13 -17.34
C HIS A 333 5.01 -5.42 -18.68
N ASN A 334 4.78 -4.10 -18.65
CA ASN A 334 4.75 -3.26 -19.86
C ASN A 334 3.75 -3.73 -20.95
N ALA A 335 2.66 -4.38 -20.54
CA ALA A 335 1.68 -5.01 -21.43
C ALA A 335 0.73 -4.04 -22.16
N GLN A 336 0.87 -2.73 -21.96
CA GLN A 336 0.08 -1.71 -22.65
C GLN A 336 0.82 -1.15 -23.85
N THR A 337 0.09 -0.80 -24.91
CA THR A 337 0.69 -0.15 -26.08
C THR A 337 0.98 1.33 -25.79
N ILE A 338 2.01 1.87 -26.45
CA ILE A 338 2.34 3.30 -26.39
C ILE A 338 1.15 4.16 -26.85
N ALA A 339 0.40 3.70 -27.85
CA ALA A 339 -0.78 4.39 -28.35
C ALA A 339 -1.87 4.51 -27.27
N THR A 340 -2.18 3.41 -26.58
CA THR A 340 -3.13 3.39 -25.45
C THR A 340 -2.69 4.32 -24.33
N ILE A 341 -1.39 4.35 -24.00
CA ILE A 341 -0.86 5.22 -22.95
C ILE A 341 -0.97 6.69 -23.35
N THR A 342 -0.63 7.02 -24.59
CA THR A 342 -0.61 8.41 -25.08
C THR A 342 -2.03 8.97 -25.21
N SER A 343 -3.02 8.14 -25.53
CA SER A 343 -4.42 8.56 -25.64
C SER A 343 -5.20 8.53 -24.31
N ALA A 344 -4.68 7.87 -23.27
CA ALA A 344 -5.37 7.71 -21.99
C ALA A 344 -5.82 9.05 -21.37
N GLY A 345 -7.08 9.17 -21.00
CA GLY A 345 -7.60 10.39 -20.38
C GLY A 345 -7.63 11.63 -21.28
N THR A 346 -7.52 11.49 -22.61
CA THR A 346 -7.62 12.62 -23.55
C THR A 346 -9.05 12.90 -24.02
N THR A 347 -9.96 11.93 -23.89
CA THR A 347 -11.34 12.05 -24.39
C THR A 347 -12.35 12.52 -23.34
N GLY A 348 -11.97 12.51 -22.06
CA GLY A 348 -12.87 12.76 -20.93
C GLY A 348 -13.85 11.60 -20.69
N GLY A 349 -14.38 11.49 -19.47
CA GLY A 349 -15.38 10.46 -19.16
C GLY A 349 -14.82 9.04 -18.96
N GLU A 350 -13.49 8.90 -18.80
CA GLU A 350 -12.83 7.59 -18.69
C GLU A 350 -13.15 6.91 -17.35
N THR A 351 -13.32 7.69 -16.28
CA THR A 351 -13.80 7.17 -14.99
C THR A 351 -15.21 6.56 -15.12
N GLU A 352 -16.11 7.20 -15.87
CA GLU A 352 -17.46 6.73 -16.15
C GLU A 352 -17.45 5.49 -17.07
N ARG A 353 -16.50 5.43 -18.00
CA ARG A 353 -16.27 4.23 -18.81
C ARG A 353 -15.80 3.06 -17.95
N LEU A 354 -14.88 3.30 -17.01
CA LEU A 354 -14.46 2.29 -16.05
C LEU A 354 -15.62 1.82 -15.17
N GLU A 355 -16.43 2.75 -14.67
CA GLU A 355 -17.64 2.43 -13.89
C GLU A 355 -18.58 1.50 -14.67
N ARG A 356 -18.94 1.86 -15.91
CA ARG A 356 -19.81 1.01 -16.75
C ARG A 356 -19.20 -0.37 -17.02
N THR A 357 -17.89 -0.43 -17.22
CA THR A 357 -17.16 -1.68 -17.46
C THR A 357 -17.21 -2.59 -16.23
N LEU A 358 -16.91 -2.05 -15.05
CA LEU A 358 -16.97 -2.80 -13.80
C LEU A 358 -18.41 -3.14 -13.39
N ALA A 359 -19.38 -2.27 -13.66
CA ALA A 359 -20.79 -2.56 -13.45
C ALA A 359 -21.26 -3.78 -14.25
N ARG A 360 -20.86 -3.89 -15.53
CA ARG A 360 -21.14 -5.06 -16.38
C ARG A 360 -20.56 -6.34 -15.76
N LEU A 361 -19.34 -6.28 -15.25
CA LEU A 361 -18.60 -7.45 -14.77
C LEU A 361 -18.98 -7.90 -13.36
N THR A 362 -19.52 -6.99 -12.55
CA THR A 362 -19.75 -7.23 -11.11
C THR A 362 -21.22 -7.16 -10.70
N GLY A 363 -22.07 -6.52 -11.49
CA GLY A 363 -23.45 -6.19 -11.12
C GLY A 363 -23.58 -5.04 -10.10
N LEU A 364 -22.47 -4.43 -9.68
CA LEU A 364 -22.46 -3.27 -8.79
C LEU A 364 -22.31 -1.98 -9.63
N PRO A 365 -23.36 -1.14 -9.72
CA PRO A 365 -23.44 -0.11 -10.75
C PRO A 365 -22.61 1.15 -10.49
N VAL A 366 -22.10 1.35 -9.27
CA VAL A 366 -21.49 2.62 -8.86
C VAL A 366 -20.07 2.39 -8.37
N LEU A 367 -19.14 3.20 -8.87
CA LEU A 367 -17.72 3.21 -8.55
C LEU A 367 -17.36 4.36 -7.62
N LEU A 368 -16.65 4.07 -6.54
CA LEU A 368 -15.97 5.06 -5.70
C LEU A 368 -14.47 4.98 -6.05
N PRO A 369 -13.89 5.99 -6.72
CA PRO A 369 -12.49 5.94 -7.15
C PRO A 369 -11.55 5.86 -5.95
N ALA A 370 -10.47 5.11 -6.12
CA ALA A 370 -9.41 4.98 -5.13
C ALA A 370 -8.05 4.87 -5.84
N VAL A 371 -6.97 5.02 -5.08
CA VAL A 371 -5.59 5.00 -5.61
C VAL A 371 -4.83 3.73 -5.25
N SER A 372 -5.42 2.90 -4.41
CA SER A 372 -4.82 1.69 -3.87
C SER A 372 -5.88 0.73 -3.37
N GLY A 373 -5.49 -0.53 -3.13
CA GLY A 373 -6.38 -1.49 -2.51
C GLY A 373 -6.85 -1.04 -1.13
N GLN A 374 -5.95 -0.44 -0.35
CA GLN A 374 -6.30 0.08 0.96
C GLN A 374 -7.34 1.21 0.90
N SER A 375 -7.13 2.21 0.04
CA SER A 375 -8.08 3.33 -0.11
C SER A 375 -9.42 2.84 -0.66
N ALA A 376 -9.44 1.81 -1.51
CA ALA A 376 -10.67 1.14 -1.93
C ALA A 376 -11.40 0.52 -0.73
N VAL A 377 -10.71 -0.18 0.18
CA VAL A 377 -11.35 -0.72 1.39
C VAL A 377 -11.83 0.39 2.33
N ASP A 378 -11.02 1.42 2.57
CA ASP A 378 -11.41 2.55 3.42
C ASP A 378 -12.67 3.25 2.87
N HIS A 379 -12.76 3.45 1.56
CA HIS A 379 -13.94 4.02 0.89
C HIS A 379 -15.18 3.14 1.04
N ALA A 380 -15.04 1.82 0.87
CA ALA A 380 -16.16 0.88 1.07
C ALA A 380 -16.67 0.91 2.51
N ILE A 381 -15.78 0.91 3.50
CA ILE A 381 -16.17 0.96 4.92
C ILE A 381 -16.88 2.28 5.23
N LEU A 382 -16.35 3.42 4.78
CA LEU A 382 -16.99 4.74 4.98
C LEU A 382 -18.39 4.78 4.36
N ALA A 383 -18.55 4.28 3.13
CA ALA A 383 -19.85 4.20 2.47
C ALA A 383 -20.85 3.34 3.26
N ALA A 384 -20.40 2.19 3.76
CA ALA A 384 -21.23 1.29 4.56
C ALA A 384 -21.67 1.93 5.89
N LEU A 385 -20.76 2.58 6.61
CA LEU A 385 -21.06 3.25 7.88
C LEU A 385 -22.04 4.42 7.68
N CYS A 386 -21.85 5.24 6.65
CA CYS A 386 -22.81 6.31 6.29
C CYS A 386 -24.22 5.78 5.97
N CYS A 387 -24.30 4.55 5.48
CA CYS A 387 -25.56 3.86 5.20
C CYS A 387 -26.15 3.17 6.43
N ARG A 388 -25.43 3.09 7.56
CA ARG A 388 -25.89 2.48 8.80
C ARG A 388 -25.62 3.43 9.98
N PRO A 389 -26.20 4.65 9.97
CA PRO A 389 -25.96 5.62 11.04
C PRO A 389 -26.34 5.05 12.41
N GLY A 390 -25.53 5.35 13.42
CA GLY A 390 -25.66 4.80 14.77
C GLY A 390 -25.17 3.35 14.93
N ARG A 391 -24.65 2.71 13.87
CA ARG A 391 -23.97 1.40 13.94
C ARG A 391 -22.49 1.59 13.67
N GLY A 392 -21.63 1.19 14.62
CA GLY A 392 -20.18 1.42 14.56
C GLY A 392 -19.34 0.15 14.40
N VAL A 393 -19.98 -1.03 14.39
CA VAL A 393 -19.29 -2.32 14.46
C VAL A 393 -19.10 -2.89 13.07
N VAL A 394 -17.86 -3.27 12.77
CA VAL A 394 -17.48 -4.05 11.59
C VAL A 394 -17.04 -5.45 12.04
N VAL A 395 -17.66 -6.48 11.49
CA VAL A 395 -17.28 -7.89 11.74
C VAL A 395 -16.34 -8.36 10.63
N THR A 396 -15.26 -9.04 10.98
CA THR A 396 -14.33 -9.67 10.03
C THR A 396 -13.83 -11.03 10.53
N CYS A 397 -13.20 -11.82 9.68
CA CYS A 397 -12.59 -13.09 10.07
C CYS A 397 -11.14 -12.90 10.53
N GLY A 398 -10.71 -13.71 11.51
CA GLY A 398 -9.30 -13.80 11.89
C GLY A 398 -8.42 -14.11 10.68
N GLY A 399 -7.30 -13.41 10.54
CA GLY A 399 -6.40 -13.54 9.38
C GLY A 399 -6.65 -12.56 8.22
N ASN A 400 -7.76 -11.80 8.25
CA ASN A 400 -8.10 -10.79 7.24
C ASN A 400 -7.02 -9.69 7.13
N TYR A 401 -6.68 -9.29 5.91
CA TYR A 401 -5.75 -8.22 5.56
C TYR A 401 -6.38 -7.28 4.52
N SER A 402 -6.86 -6.14 5.00
CA SER A 402 -7.51 -5.11 4.19
C SER A 402 -6.66 -3.87 3.93
N GLY A 403 -5.41 -3.89 4.41
CA GLY A 403 -4.46 -2.79 4.24
C GLY A 403 -4.07 -2.14 5.57
N LYS A 404 -3.53 -0.93 5.50
CA LYS A 404 -2.89 -0.26 6.63
C LYS A 404 -3.35 1.18 6.76
N GLY A 405 -4.56 1.47 6.29
CA GLY A 405 -5.09 2.82 6.21
C GLY A 405 -5.68 3.28 7.51
N PRO A 406 -6.29 4.47 7.51
CA PRO A 406 -7.02 4.98 8.65
C PRO A 406 -8.01 3.95 9.22
N LEU A 407 -8.84 3.32 8.39
CA LEU A 407 -9.86 2.36 8.81
C LEU A 407 -9.41 0.90 8.64
N SER A 408 -8.92 0.56 7.45
CA SER A 408 -8.51 -0.79 7.03
C SER A 408 -7.44 -1.46 7.91
N LEU A 409 -6.63 -0.68 8.63
CA LEU A 409 -5.68 -1.25 9.60
C LEU A 409 -6.42 -1.97 10.75
N ALA A 410 -7.56 -1.46 11.21
CA ALA A 410 -8.32 -2.06 12.30
C ALA A 410 -8.81 -3.47 11.92
N LEU A 411 -9.12 -3.68 10.64
CA LEU A 411 -9.53 -4.98 10.08
C LEU A 411 -8.36 -5.90 9.76
N SER A 412 -7.13 -5.39 9.80
CA SER A 412 -5.92 -6.15 9.46
C SER A 412 -5.13 -6.61 10.69
N ARG A 413 -5.53 -6.20 11.89
CA ARG A 413 -4.71 -6.30 13.11
C ARG A 413 -4.33 -7.73 13.51
N THR A 414 -5.13 -8.74 13.14
CA THR A 414 -4.80 -10.16 13.35
C THR A 414 -4.37 -10.90 12.08
N SER A 415 -4.20 -10.20 10.96
CA SER A 415 -3.61 -10.80 9.76
C SER A 415 -2.28 -11.47 10.08
N SER A 416 -1.91 -12.50 9.32
CA SER A 416 -0.56 -13.08 9.39
C SER A 416 0.56 -12.05 9.13
N PHE A 417 0.23 -10.93 8.48
CA PHE A 417 1.14 -9.80 8.31
C PHE A 417 1.42 -9.04 9.62
N PHE A 418 0.45 -8.97 10.54
CA PHE A 418 0.53 -8.22 11.80
C PHE A 418 0.50 -9.09 13.07
N ARG A 419 0.37 -10.42 12.96
CA ARG A 419 0.14 -11.35 14.07
C ARG A 419 1.09 -11.22 15.28
N ASP A 420 2.33 -10.80 15.06
CA ASP A 420 3.35 -10.62 16.12
C ASP A 420 3.34 -9.24 16.77
N ARG A 421 2.58 -8.30 16.23
CA ARG A 421 2.49 -6.98 16.81
C ARG A 421 1.49 -7.00 17.95
N ASP A 422 1.73 -6.11 18.90
CA ASP A 422 0.70 -5.75 19.85
C ASP A 422 -0.56 -5.33 19.09
N ARG A 423 -1.67 -6.03 19.34
CA ARG A 423 -2.98 -5.77 18.73
C ARG A 423 -3.52 -4.37 19.06
N HIS A 424 -2.97 -3.73 20.10
CA HIS A 424 -3.28 -2.37 20.51
C HIS A 424 -2.21 -1.35 20.10
N ALA A 425 -1.19 -1.76 19.32
CA ALA A 425 -0.09 -0.91 18.90
C ALA A 425 -0.53 0.40 18.24
N PHE A 426 -1.71 0.43 17.61
CA PHE A 426 -2.22 1.60 16.90
C PHE A 426 -3.58 2.08 17.43
N HIS A 427 -3.99 1.64 18.62
CA HIS A 427 -5.21 2.09 19.28
C HIS A 427 -5.11 3.58 19.69
N PRO A 428 -6.20 4.35 19.74
CA PRO A 428 -7.56 4.00 19.31
C PRO A 428 -7.71 3.85 17.79
N TYR A 429 -8.69 3.06 17.36
CA TYR A 429 -9.05 2.89 15.95
C TYR A 429 -10.30 3.70 15.64
N PRO A 430 -10.48 4.20 14.40
CA PRO A 430 -11.65 5.00 14.02
C PRO A 430 -12.94 4.18 13.83
N VAL A 431 -12.86 2.86 13.99
CA VAL A 431 -13.99 1.93 13.90
C VAL A 431 -13.84 0.81 14.93
N GLU A 432 -14.95 0.28 15.45
CA GLU A 432 -14.94 -0.92 16.28
C GLU A 432 -14.91 -2.16 15.38
N VAL A 433 -13.95 -3.06 15.62
CA VAL A 433 -13.79 -4.30 14.83
C VAL A 433 -13.90 -5.53 15.71
N VAL A 434 -14.87 -6.38 15.37
CA VAL A 434 -15.07 -7.70 15.96
C VAL A 434 -14.51 -8.75 15.02
N GLU A 435 -13.56 -9.53 15.52
CA GLU A 435 -12.95 -10.62 14.76
C GLU A 435 -13.59 -11.95 15.18
N VAL A 436 -13.94 -12.79 14.21
CA VAL A 436 -14.48 -14.14 14.43
C VAL A 436 -13.58 -15.19 13.81
N ASP A 437 -13.47 -16.35 14.44
CA ASP A 437 -12.80 -17.50 13.83
C ASP A 437 -13.71 -18.10 12.75
N PRO A 438 -13.30 -18.18 11.47
CA PRO A 438 -14.10 -18.81 10.43
C PRO A 438 -14.38 -20.30 10.68
N GLY A 439 -13.62 -20.97 11.57
CA GLY A 439 -13.87 -22.34 12.02
C GLY A 439 -14.95 -22.47 13.10
N ASP A 440 -15.29 -21.39 13.82
CA ASP A 440 -16.29 -21.38 14.89
C ASP A 440 -17.62 -20.77 14.40
N ILE A 441 -18.40 -21.60 13.73
CA ILE A 441 -19.69 -21.23 13.15
C ILE A 441 -20.70 -20.77 14.22
N ASP A 442 -20.64 -21.30 15.43
CA ASP A 442 -21.56 -20.92 16.51
C ASP A 442 -21.20 -19.55 17.11
N ALA A 443 -19.91 -19.22 17.23
CA ALA A 443 -19.47 -17.87 17.57
C ALA A 443 -19.83 -16.86 16.49
N LEU A 444 -19.66 -17.21 15.22
CA LEU A 444 -20.12 -16.39 14.09
C LEU A 444 -21.62 -16.09 14.22
N ARG A 445 -22.47 -17.13 14.37
CA ARG A 445 -23.92 -16.98 14.46
C ARG A 445 -24.35 -16.10 15.64
N ARG A 446 -23.70 -16.25 16.81
CA ARG A 446 -23.96 -15.38 17.97
C ARG A 446 -23.57 -13.93 17.69
N THR A 447 -22.43 -13.71 17.04
CA THR A 447 -21.94 -12.37 16.71
C THR A 447 -22.86 -11.67 15.73
N LEU A 448 -23.28 -12.36 14.66
CA LEU A 448 -24.12 -11.79 13.59
C LEU A 448 -25.52 -11.33 14.06
N ARG A 449 -25.97 -11.73 15.26
CA ARG A 449 -27.23 -11.28 15.86
C ARG A 449 -27.13 -9.90 16.53
N ARG A 450 -25.93 -9.34 16.68
CA ARG A 450 -25.78 -8.02 17.28
C ARG A 450 -26.45 -6.94 16.42
N PRO A 451 -27.28 -6.05 17.00
CA PRO A 451 -28.01 -5.03 16.25
C PRO A 451 -27.14 -3.83 15.82
N ASP A 452 -25.95 -3.70 16.41
CA ASP A 452 -25.01 -2.59 16.19
C ASP A 452 -24.01 -2.85 15.04
N ILE A 453 -24.13 -3.98 14.34
CA ILE A 453 -23.29 -4.31 13.19
C ILE A 453 -23.73 -3.47 11.97
N ALA A 454 -22.80 -2.66 11.48
CA ALA A 454 -22.95 -1.93 10.22
C ALA A 454 -22.56 -2.81 9.02
N LEU A 455 -21.47 -3.54 9.14
CA LEU A 455 -20.80 -4.22 8.03
C LEU A 455 -20.18 -5.55 8.46
N VAL A 456 -20.33 -6.59 7.65
CA VAL A 456 -19.51 -7.80 7.66
C VAL A 456 -18.54 -7.69 6.48
N TRP A 457 -17.23 -7.68 6.74
CA TRP A 457 -16.18 -7.46 5.73
C TRP A 457 -15.19 -8.63 5.68
N LEU A 458 -14.99 -9.21 4.49
CA LEU A 458 -14.21 -10.45 4.33
C LEU A 458 -13.32 -10.46 3.07
N GLU A 459 -12.14 -11.07 3.18
CA GLU A 459 -11.51 -11.78 2.07
C GLU A 459 -12.10 -13.20 1.96
N LEU A 460 -12.66 -13.60 0.82
CA LEU A 460 -13.15 -14.99 0.63
C LEU A 460 -12.02 -16.00 0.47
N VAL A 461 -10.90 -15.54 -0.09
CA VAL A 461 -9.61 -16.22 -0.06
C VAL A 461 -8.64 -15.22 0.57
N GLN A 462 -8.18 -15.49 1.79
CA GLN A 462 -7.21 -14.65 2.48
C GLN A 462 -5.87 -14.75 1.75
N ALA A 463 -5.55 -13.75 0.95
CA ALA A 463 -4.54 -13.85 -0.10
C ALA A 463 -3.12 -14.05 0.44
N TYR A 464 -2.86 -13.60 1.67
CA TYR A 464 -1.56 -13.78 2.31
C TYR A 464 -1.25 -15.25 2.60
N ASP A 465 -2.24 -16.02 3.06
CA ASP A 465 -2.08 -17.44 3.41
C ASP A 465 -2.76 -18.40 2.42
N CYS A 466 -3.36 -17.86 1.36
CA CYS A 466 -4.19 -18.60 0.41
C CYS A 466 -5.21 -19.49 1.14
N THR A 467 -5.81 -18.95 2.22
CA THR A 467 -6.80 -19.67 3.04
C THR A 467 -8.18 -19.36 2.50
N VAL A 468 -8.92 -20.39 2.10
CA VAL A 468 -10.31 -20.24 1.64
C VAL A 468 -11.24 -20.21 2.85
N ILE A 469 -12.08 -19.17 2.96
CA ILE A 469 -13.13 -19.10 3.98
C ILE A 469 -14.16 -20.21 3.71
N PRO A 470 -14.61 -21.01 4.69
CA PRO A 470 -15.58 -22.09 4.44
C PRO A 470 -16.94 -21.59 3.95
N ASP A 471 -17.61 -22.33 3.06
CA ASP A 471 -18.95 -21.97 2.58
C ASP A 471 -20.01 -21.91 3.68
N ALA A 472 -19.79 -22.62 4.79
CA ALA A 472 -20.67 -22.54 5.97
C ALA A 472 -20.70 -21.12 6.57
N VAL A 473 -19.57 -20.40 6.54
CA VAL A 473 -19.51 -18.99 6.99
C VAL A 473 -20.38 -18.12 6.08
N LEU A 474 -20.28 -18.31 4.76
CA LEU A 474 -21.04 -17.51 3.78
C LEU A 474 -22.54 -17.72 3.95
N ARG A 475 -22.98 -18.98 4.13
CA ARG A 475 -24.39 -19.31 4.39
C ARG A 475 -24.93 -18.66 5.66
N GLU A 476 -24.17 -18.63 6.74
CA GLU A 476 -24.59 -17.97 7.98
C GLU A 476 -24.66 -16.45 7.83
N ILE A 477 -23.74 -15.85 7.07
CA ILE A 477 -23.77 -14.42 6.77
C ILE A 477 -25.01 -14.06 5.95
N ASP A 478 -25.32 -14.81 4.90
CA ASP A 478 -26.50 -14.57 4.08
C ASP A 478 -27.79 -14.76 4.88
N ARG A 479 -27.85 -15.80 5.73
CA ARG A 479 -29.00 -16.03 6.62
C ARG A 479 -29.19 -14.88 7.62
N GLY A 480 -28.14 -14.45 8.29
CA GLY A 480 -28.20 -13.41 9.32
C GLY A 480 -28.47 -12.01 8.75
N ARG A 481 -28.19 -11.79 7.46
CA ARG A 481 -28.32 -10.47 6.81
C ARG A 481 -29.76 -9.96 6.85
N ALA A 482 -30.73 -10.83 6.62
CA ALA A 482 -32.15 -10.46 6.65
C ALA A 482 -32.63 -10.12 8.07
N GLU A 483 -32.10 -10.81 9.08
CA GLU A 483 -32.50 -10.62 10.49
C GLU A 483 -31.87 -9.35 11.10
N SER A 484 -30.58 -9.12 10.86
CA SER A 484 -29.81 -8.06 11.53
C SER A 484 -29.64 -6.79 10.69
N GLY A 485 -29.83 -6.88 9.38
CA GLY A 485 -29.77 -5.73 8.46
C GLY A 485 -28.37 -5.10 8.31
N TYR A 486 -27.29 -5.85 8.58
CA TYR A 486 -25.94 -5.41 8.24
C TYR A 486 -25.69 -5.48 6.74
N LEU A 487 -24.70 -4.73 6.26
CA LEU A 487 -24.20 -4.84 4.88
C LEU A 487 -23.11 -5.93 4.79
N VAL A 488 -22.93 -6.50 3.61
CA VAL A 488 -21.87 -7.48 3.32
C VAL A 488 -20.89 -6.89 2.33
N GLY A 489 -19.61 -6.78 2.71
CA GLY A 489 -18.54 -6.31 1.85
C GLY A 489 -17.47 -7.37 1.62
N VAL A 490 -16.89 -7.38 0.43
CA VAL A 490 -15.82 -8.33 0.08
C VAL A 490 -14.58 -7.60 -0.42
N ASP A 491 -13.44 -7.96 0.14
CA ASP A 491 -12.12 -7.52 -0.30
C ASP A 491 -11.63 -8.41 -1.45
N GLU A 492 -11.77 -7.92 -2.68
CA GLU A 492 -11.32 -8.60 -3.91
C GLU A 492 -10.07 -7.91 -4.48
N VAL A 493 -9.36 -7.13 -3.66
CA VAL A 493 -8.17 -6.35 -4.07
C VAL A 493 -7.09 -7.25 -4.67
N PHE A 494 -6.92 -8.47 -4.15
CA PHE A 494 -5.97 -9.46 -4.70
C PHE A 494 -6.66 -10.61 -5.44
N THR A 495 -7.87 -10.99 -5.04
CA THR A 495 -8.53 -12.22 -5.48
C THR A 495 -9.42 -12.05 -6.70
N GLY A 496 -9.92 -10.83 -6.94
CA GLY A 496 -10.74 -10.49 -8.09
C GLY A 496 -9.92 -10.35 -9.37
N PHE A 497 -10.50 -9.72 -10.39
CA PHE A 497 -9.90 -9.64 -11.72
C PHE A 497 -9.59 -11.04 -12.26
N TRP A 498 -10.49 -11.99 -12.01
CA TRP A 498 -10.34 -13.39 -12.40
C TRP A 498 -9.13 -14.13 -11.81
N ARG A 499 -8.47 -13.60 -10.78
CA ARG A 499 -7.27 -14.23 -10.20
C ARG A 499 -7.60 -15.59 -9.57
N CYS A 500 -8.59 -15.63 -8.69
CA CYS A 500 -8.94 -16.85 -7.94
C CYS A 500 -10.07 -17.66 -8.60
N ASP A 501 -10.84 -17.04 -9.49
CA ASP A 501 -11.92 -17.64 -10.26
C ASP A 501 -11.75 -17.21 -11.72
N LEU A 502 -11.42 -18.14 -12.62
CA LEU A 502 -11.12 -17.78 -14.02
C LEU A 502 -12.37 -17.46 -14.83
N ASP A 503 -13.56 -17.87 -14.37
CA ASP A 503 -14.84 -17.70 -15.04
C ASP A 503 -15.55 -16.41 -14.59
N HIS A 504 -15.32 -15.98 -13.35
CA HIS A 504 -15.96 -14.80 -12.77
C HIS A 504 -14.95 -13.72 -12.43
N PHE A 505 -15.28 -12.46 -12.77
CA PHE A 505 -14.41 -11.32 -12.45
C PHE A 505 -14.17 -11.20 -10.93
N LEU A 506 -15.19 -11.53 -10.13
CA LEU A 506 -15.13 -11.57 -8.67
C LEU A 506 -15.25 -13.01 -8.17
N THR A 507 -14.40 -13.38 -7.22
CA THR A 507 -14.44 -14.68 -6.53
C THR A 507 -15.78 -14.88 -5.81
N SER A 508 -16.35 -13.82 -5.26
CA SER A 508 -17.66 -13.81 -4.60
C SER A 508 -18.80 -14.24 -5.52
N ALA A 509 -18.76 -13.85 -6.79
CA ALA A 509 -19.78 -14.23 -7.75
C ALA A 509 -19.79 -15.75 -8.00
N GLY A 510 -18.64 -16.37 -8.27
CA GLY A 510 -18.56 -17.82 -8.49
C GLY A 510 -18.82 -18.66 -7.24
N ARG A 511 -18.70 -18.04 -6.05
CA ARG A 511 -19.06 -18.66 -4.76
C ARG A 511 -20.51 -18.39 -4.33
N GLY A 512 -21.30 -17.71 -5.16
CA GLY A 512 -22.72 -17.45 -4.91
C GLY A 512 -23.02 -16.39 -3.85
N LEU A 513 -22.01 -15.66 -3.35
CA LEU A 513 -22.21 -14.57 -2.40
C LEU A 513 -22.57 -13.28 -3.17
N ARG A 514 -23.59 -12.56 -2.71
CA ARG A 514 -24.02 -11.28 -3.31
C ARG A 514 -23.64 -10.10 -2.41
N PRO A 515 -22.41 -9.57 -2.52
CA PRO A 515 -21.97 -8.46 -1.70
C PRO A 515 -22.74 -7.17 -2.02
N ASP A 516 -22.89 -6.33 -1.00
CA ASP A 516 -23.36 -4.94 -1.12
C ASP A 516 -22.25 -4.01 -1.64
N LEU A 517 -21.00 -4.28 -1.23
CA LEU A 517 -19.82 -3.52 -1.62
C LEU A 517 -18.64 -4.45 -1.93
N VAL A 518 -17.79 -4.07 -2.87
CA VAL A 518 -16.57 -4.82 -3.22
C VAL A 518 -15.40 -3.86 -3.41
N ALA A 519 -14.23 -4.17 -2.85
CA ALA A 519 -13.00 -3.45 -3.15
C ALA A 519 -12.17 -4.20 -4.19
N VAL A 520 -11.71 -3.51 -5.25
CA VAL A 520 -10.81 -4.04 -6.28
C VAL A 520 -9.63 -3.07 -6.51
N SER A 521 -8.45 -3.60 -6.83
CA SER A 521 -7.24 -2.82 -7.15
C SER A 521 -6.20 -3.77 -7.78
N LYS A 522 -4.91 -3.67 -7.42
CA LYS A 522 -3.78 -4.48 -7.90
C LYS A 522 -3.83 -4.74 -9.40
N ALA A 523 -4.39 -5.87 -9.85
CA ALA A 523 -4.51 -6.23 -11.26
C ALA A 523 -5.08 -5.09 -12.13
N LEU A 524 -5.97 -4.27 -11.56
CA LEU A 524 -6.54 -3.09 -12.21
C LEU A 524 -5.49 -2.05 -12.65
N ALA A 525 -4.34 -1.99 -11.97
CA ALA A 525 -3.23 -1.09 -12.26
C ALA A 525 -2.39 -1.53 -13.46
N ASP A 526 -2.49 -2.80 -13.86
CA ASP A 526 -1.78 -3.40 -14.99
C ASP A 526 -0.26 -3.17 -14.98
N GLY A 527 0.31 -3.07 -13.77
CA GLY A 527 1.72 -2.81 -13.53
C GLY A 527 2.21 -1.40 -13.84
N LEU A 528 1.31 -0.44 -14.13
CA LEU A 528 1.67 0.92 -14.57
C LEU A 528 1.39 2.02 -13.53
N LEU A 529 0.11 2.38 -13.32
CA LEU A 529 -0.31 3.49 -12.44
C LEU A 529 -1.14 3.00 -11.24
N PRO A 530 -0.98 3.60 -10.05
CA PRO A 530 -1.81 3.28 -8.89
C PRO A 530 -3.30 3.54 -9.15
N ILE A 531 -4.13 2.53 -8.88
CA ILE A 531 -5.59 2.62 -8.96
C ILE A 531 -6.25 1.60 -8.04
N GLY A 532 -7.41 1.96 -7.51
CA GLY A 532 -8.36 1.06 -6.87
C GLY A 532 -9.80 1.55 -7.10
N ALA A 533 -10.77 0.73 -6.72
CA ALA A 533 -12.17 1.10 -6.74
C ALA A 533 -12.92 0.36 -5.63
N ALA A 534 -13.80 1.08 -4.93
CA ALA A 534 -14.91 0.45 -4.21
C ALA A 534 -16.15 0.47 -5.09
N LEU A 535 -16.72 -0.69 -5.35
CA LEU A 535 -17.95 -0.86 -6.10
C LEU A 535 -19.09 -1.02 -5.12
N ILE A 536 -20.20 -0.30 -5.33
CA ILE A 536 -21.33 -0.27 -4.41
C ILE A 536 -22.65 -0.50 -5.14
N SER A 537 -23.64 -1.05 -4.43
CA SER A 537 -24.99 -1.21 -4.95
C SER A 537 -25.67 0.15 -5.17
N ALA A 538 -26.66 0.19 -6.09
CA ALA A 538 -27.46 1.40 -6.31
C ALA A 538 -28.19 1.86 -5.04
N GLU A 539 -28.59 0.92 -4.18
CA GLU A 539 -29.22 1.23 -2.89
C GLU A 539 -28.26 1.99 -1.96
N ILE A 540 -27.00 1.54 -1.87
CA ILE A 540 -25.99 2.21 -1.07
C ILE A 540 -25.69 3.59 -1.62
N ASP A 541 -25.51 3.74 -2.93
CA ASP A 541 -25.28 5.06 -3.53
C ASP A 541 -26.43 6.03 -3.23
N ALA A 542 -27.68 5.60 -3.46
CA ALA A 542 -28.86 6.41 -3.20
C ALA A 542 -29.02 6.76 -1.71
N ARG A 543 -28.60 5.88 -0.80
CA ARG A 543 -28.63 6.14 0.63
C ARG A 543 -27.51 7.09 1.05
N LEU A 544 -26.28 6.85 0.61
CA LEU A 544 -25.10 7.68 0.87
C LEU A 544 -25.33 9.12 0.41
N ARG A 545 -25.89 9.31 -0.79
CA ARG A 545 -26.25 10.63 -1.34
C ARG A 545 -27.24 11.39 -0.45
N ARG A 546 -28.17 10.68 0.21
CA ARG A 546 -29.18 11.28 1.10
C ARG A 546 -28.68 11.49 2.52
N SER A 547 -27.98 10.52 3.09
CA SER A 547 -27.58 10.54 4.51
C SER A 547 -26.28 11.29 4.77
N ALA A 548 -25.35 11.30 3.81
CA ALA A 548 -24.05 11.94 3.93
C ALA A 548 -23.60 12.54 2.59
N PRO A 549 -24.29 13.58 2.07
CA PRO A 549 -24.06 14.13 0.73
C PRO A 549 -22.64 14.67 0.53
N GLU A 550 -22.01 15.18 1.59
CA GLU A 550 -20.63 15.62 1.54
C GLU A 550 -19.64 14.45 1.39
N MET A 551 -19.78 13.42 2.22
CA MET A 551 -19.00 12.19 2.10
C MET A 551 -19.21 11.53 0.73
N HIS A 552 -20.44 11.53 0.21
CA HIS A 552 -20.75 11.05 -1.14
C HIS A 552 -19.92 11.77 -2.20
N ARG A 553 -19.92 13.12 -2.20
CA ARG A 553 -19.12 13.92 -3.15
C ARG A 553 -17.63 13.65 -3.02
N TRP A 554 -17.12 13.50 -1.80
CA TRP A 554 -15.71 13.21 -1.56
C TRP A 554 -15.33 11.82 -2.08
N LEU A 555 -16.09 10.77 -1.72
CA LEU A 555 -15.85 9.40 -2.16
C LEU A 555 -15.97 9.22 -3.67
N ARG A 556 -16.82 10.01 -4.34
CA ARG A 556 -17.00 10.01 -5.80
C ARG A 556 -15.94 10.83 -6.54
N GLY A 557 -15.41 11.89 -5.93
CA GLY A 557 -14.58 12.90 -6.60
C GLY A 557 -13.10 12.86 -6.28
N HIS A 558 -12.73 12.65 -5.02
CA HIS A 558 -11.38 12.93 -4.50
C HIS A 558 -10.27 12.25 -5.30
N TYR A 559 -10.45 10.97 -5.66
CA TYR A 559 -9.46 10.17 -6.39
C TYR A 559 -9.84 9.86 -7.85
N ARG A 560 -10.71 10.65 -8.49
CA ARG A 560 -10.98 10.49 -9.94
C ARG A 560 -9.70 10.73 -10.73
N ASN A 561 -9.30 9.77 -11.56
CA ASN A 561 -8.09 9.84 -12.37
C ASN A 561 -8.34 9.16 -13.74
N ASP A 562 -8.61 9.97 -14.76
CA ASP A 562 -9.02 9.47 -16.07
C ASP A 562 -7.92 8.71 -16.83
N ILE A 563 -6.65 9.03 -16.60
CA ILE A 563 -5.54 8.26 -17.20
C ILE A 563 -5.55 6.84 -16.65
N SER A 564 -5.59 6.71 -15.32
CA SER A 564 -5.58 5.41 -14.66
C SER A 564 -6.84 4.62 -15.00
N ALA A 565 -7.99 5.29 -15.11
CA ALA A 565 -9.24 4.68 -15.51
C ALA A 565 -9.21 4.14 -16.95
N ALA A 566 -8.70 4.92 -17.90
CA ALA A 566 -8.55 4.49 -19.30
C ALA A 566 -7.62 3.26 -19.43
N LEU A 567 -6.49 3.27 -18.72
CA LEU A 567 -5.55 2.15 -18.71
C LEU A 567 -6.16 0.91 -18.05
N ALA A 568 -6.93 1.08 -16.97
CA ALA A 568 -7.64 -0.01 -16.31
C ALA A 568 -8.69 -0.65 -17.23
N VAL A 569 -9.46 0.15 -17.97
CA VAL A 569 -10.42 -0.37 -18.97
C VAL A 569 -9.70 -1.16 -20.05
N ALA A 570 -8.61 -0.62 -20.61
CA ALA A 570 -7.82 -1.33 -21.61
C ALA A 570 -7.25 -2.66 -21.08
N ALA A 571 -6.81 -2.69 -19.81
CA ALA A 571 -6.33 -3.91 -19.17
C ALA A 571 -7.45 -4.96 -18.99
N ILE A 572 -8.65 -4.54 -18.60
CA ILE A 572 -9.82 -5.42 -18.47
C ILE A 572 -10.18 -6.02 -19.84
N GLU A 573 -10.32 -5.18 -20.86
CA GLU A 573 -10.69 -5.60 -22.23
C GLU A 573 -9.66 -6.60 -22.80
N ALA A 574 -8.36 -6.35 -22.57
CA ALA A 574 -7.30 -7.24 -23.01
C ALA A 574 -7.26 -8.57 -22.24
N ALA A 575 -7.51 -8.56 -20.93
CA ALA A 575 -7.52 -9.78 -20.11
C ALA A 575 -8.76 -10.66 -20.36
N GLU A 576 -9.88 -10.07 -20.80
CA GLU A 576 -11.13 -10.82 -21.01
C GLU A 576 -10.99 -11.93 -22.05
N GLY A 577 -10.14 -11.73 -23.08
CA GLY A 577 -9.88 -12.69 -24.16
C GLY A 577 -8.86 -13.80 -23.87
N ASP A 578 -8.07 -13.71 -22.78
CA ASP A 578 -6.93 -14.60 -22.50
C ASP A 578 -7.24 -15.66 -21.42
N ARG A 579 -8.27 -16.49 -21.66
CA ARG A 579 -8.74 -17.48 -20.67
C ARG A 579 -8.00 -18.81 -20.71
N ALA A 580 -7.71 -19.29 -21.91
CA ALA A 580 -7.10 -20.61 -22.09
C ALA A 580 -5.66 -20.66 -21.57
N GLY A 581 -4.86 -19.61 -21.85
CA GLY A 581 -3.51 -19.48 -21.31
C GLY A 581 -3.50 -19.41 -19.80
N ALA A 582 -4.38 -18.59 -19.22
CA ALA A 582 -4.57 -18.50 -17.78
C ALA A 582 -4.92 -19.86 -17.13
N ALA A 583 -5.81 -20.65 -17.76
CA ALA A 583 -6.18 -21.98 -17.27
C ALA A 583 -4.98 -22.95 -17.30
N ALA A 584 -4.22 -22.99 -18.40
CA ALA A 584 -3.03 -23.84 -18.51
C ALA A 584 -1.96 -23.48 -17.47
N VAL A 585 -1.73 -22.20 -17.23
CA VAL A 585 -0.82 -21.71 -16.18
C VAL A 585 -1.33 -22.10 -14.78
N ALA A 586 -2.64 -22.06 -14.57
CA ALA A 586 -3.26 -22.47 -13.30
C ALA A 586 -3.07 -23.98 -13.03
N ASP A 587 -3.17 -24.83 -14.05
CA ASP A 587 -2.91 -26.27 -13.97
C ASP A 587 -1.42 -26.58 -13.75
N ALA A 588 -0.53 -25.84 -14.43
CA ALA A 588 0.91 -25.93 -14.20
C ALA A 588 1.30 -25.48 -12.78
N LEU A 589 0.63 -24.46 -12.24
CA LEU A 589 0.81 -24.01 -10.86
C LEU A 589 0.41 -25.12 -9.87
N GLU A 590 -0.75 -25.76 -10.06
CA GLU A 590 -1.19 -26.91 -9.25
C GLU A 590 -0.16 -28.05 -9.29
N THR A 591 0.30 -28.40 -10.49
CA THR A 591 1.32 -29.45 -10.69
C THR A 591 2.63 -29.14 -9.98
N MET A 592 3.12 -27.90 -10.12
CA MET A 592 4.33 -27.44 -9.46
C MET A 592 4.20 -27.47 -7.93
N LEU A 593 3.08 -27.00 -7.37
CA LEU A 593 2.85 -26.99 -5.92
C LEU A 593 2.77 -28.41 -5.37
N ALA A 594 2.03 -29.30 -6.03
CA ALA A 594 1.92 -30.70 -5.65
C ALA A 594 3.27 -31.41 -5.66
N ARG A 595 4.11 -31.11 -6.65
CA ARG A 595 5.48 -31.62 -6.75
C ARG A 595 6.37 -31.09 -5.64
N ALA A 596 6.38 -29.78 -5.42
CA ALA A 596 7.16 -29.13 -4.36
C ALA A 596 6.79 -29.68 -2.97
N ALA A 597 5.50 -29.91 -2.71
CA ALA A 597 4.99 -30.41 -1.42
C ALA A 597 5.50 -31.82 -1.02
N ARG A 598 6.12 -32.57 -1.93
CA ARG A 598 6.79 -33.84 -1.62
C ARG A 598 8.10 -33.67 -0.85
N SER A 599 8.68 -32.47 -0.86
CA SER A 599 9.87 -32.17 -0.07
C SER A 599 9.57 -32.17 1.43
N PRO A 600 10.48 -32.69 2.29
CA PRO A 600 10.30 -32.67 3.75
C PRO A 600 10.28 -31.25 4.34
N VAL A 601 10.62 -30.24 3.55
CA VAL A 601 10.53 -28.82 3.93
C VAL A 601 9.07 -28.38 4.08
N PHE A 602 8.15 -28.98 3.34
CA PHE A 602 6.74 -28.59 3.29
C PHE A 602 5.84 -29.65 3.93
N SER A 603 4.68 -29.22 4.45
CA SER A 603 3.61 -30.11 4.93
C SER A 603 2.45 -30.22 3.95
N GLY A 604 2.44 -29.38 2.91
CA GLY A 604 1.38 -29.31 1.92
C GLY A 604 1.41 -27.97 1.19
N TYR A 605 0.32 -27.69 0.49
CA TYR A 605 0.10 -26.42 -0.21
C TYR A 605 -1.38 -26.04 -0.18
N ARG A 606 -1.66 -24.82 -0.59
CA ARG A 606 -3.01 -24.31 -0.85
C ARG A 606 -3.02 -23.61 -2.20
N ARG A 607 -4.15 -23.65 -2.88
CA ARG A 607 -4.35 -22.96 -4.16
C ARG A 607 -5.78 -22.44 -4.28
N ALA A 608 -5.93 -21.30 -4.93
CA ALA A 608 -7.18 -20.77 -5.46
C ALA A 608 -6.88 -20.07 -6.79
N GLY A 609 -7.35 -20.65 -7.91
CA GLY A 609 -7.02 -20.17 -9.25
C GLY A 609 -5.52 -19.98 -9.45
N LEU A 610 -5.12 -18.82 -9.94
CA LEU A 610 -3.72 -18.44 -10.16
C LEU A 610 -3.01 -17.91 -8.90
N LEU A 611 -3.47 -18.28 -7.70
CA LEU A 611 -2.79 -18.00 -6.43
C LEU A 611 -2.49 -19.31 -5.71
N GLY A 612 -1.22 -19.53 -5.39
CA GLY A 612 -0.72 -20.68 -4.66
C GLY A 612 0.12 -20.29 -3.46
N ARG A 613 0.15 -21.17 -2.44
CA ARG A 613 1.05 -21.06 -1.30
C ARG A 613 1.54 -22.43 -0.84
N LEU A 614 2.85 -22.55 -0.69
CA LEU A 614 3.47 -23.70 -0.03
C LEU A 614 3.43 -23.50 1.49
N VAL A 615 3.09 -24.57 2.22
CA VAL A 615 2.98 -24.56 3.68
C VAL A 615 4.20 -25.26 4.27
N PHE A 616 5.01 -24.54 5.04
CA PHE A 616 6.16 -25.13 5.72
C PHE A 616 5.76 -26.27 6.66
N SER A 617 6.63 -27.27 6.77
CA SER A 617 6.48 -28.36 7.72
C SER A 617 6.76 -27.87 9.15
N PRO A 618 5.90 -28.21 10.15
CA PRO A 618 6.22 -28.05 11.56
C PRO A 618 7.56 -28.65 11.96
N LYS A 619 7.99 -29.73 11.29
CA LYS A 619 9.31 -30.35 11.54
C LYS A 619 10.46 -29.49 11.01
N ALA A 620 10.22 -28.65 10.01
CA ALA A 620 11.24 -27.81 9.39
C ALA A 620 11.50 -26.53 10.19
N ILE A 621 10.44 -25.85 10.64
CA ILE A 621 10.55 -24.52 11.29
C ILE A 621 9.97 -24.45 12.71
N GLY A 622 9.42 -25.55 13.25
CA GLY A 622 8.68 -25.58 14.51
C GLY A 622 7.16 -25.55 14.27
N SER A 623 6.38 -26.04 15.25
CA SER A 623 4.90 -26.08 15.17
C SER A 623 4.25 -24.71 15.22
N ASP A 624 4.83 -23.80 16.00
CA ASP A 624 4.42 -22.40 16.08
C ASP A 624 5.66 -21.48 15.97
N PRO A 625 6.22 -21.35 14.76
CA PRO A 625 7.39 -20.52 14.56
C PRO A 625 7.01 -19.05 14.75
N ARG A 626 7.86 -18.29 15.44
CA ARG A 626 7.80 -16.82 15.38
C ARG A 626 7.73 -16.39 13.90
N PRO A 627 6.77 -15.56 13.48
CA PRO A 627 6.68 -15.04 12.12
C PRO A 627 7.98 -14.46 11.55
N SER A 628 8.86 -13.87 12.35
CA SER A 628 10.21 -13.49 11.89
C SER A 628 11.02 -14.70 11.36
N VAL A 629 11.02 -15.82 12.08
CA VAL A 629 11.65 -17.09 11.67
C VAL A 629 10.99 -17.62 10.40
N ARG A 630 9.65 -17.63 10.35
CA ARG A 630 8.91 -18.02 9.15
C ARG A 630 9.31 -17.16 7.96
N ASN A 631 9.24 -15.83 8.10
CA ASN A 631 9.59 -14.87 7.05
C ASN A 631 11.03 -15.06 6.55
N TYR A 632 11.99 -15.36 7.43
CA TYR A 632 13.36 -15.67 7.03
C TYR A 632 13.48 -16.98 6.27
N ALA A 633 12.78 -18.04 6.70
CA ALA A 633 12.75 -19.30 5.98
C ALA A 633 12.10 -19.14 4.59
N GLU A 634 10.97 -18.43 4.52
CA GLU A 634 10.28 -18.13 3.26
C GLU A 634 11.19 -17.33 2.31
N ALA A 635 11.89 -16.33 2.84
CA ALA A 635 12.86 -15.52 2.10
C ALA A 635 14.07 -16.34 1.59
N ALA A 636 14.56 -17.28 2.40
CA ALA A 636 15.67 -18.16 2.01
C ALA A 636 15.28 -19.09 0.86
N VAL A 637 14.05 -19.64 0.89
CA VAL A 637 13.54 -20.47 -0.22
C VAL A 637 13.36 -19.63 -1.48
N ALA A 638 12.75 -18.44 -1.39
CA ALA A 638 12.61 -17.54 -2.53
C ALA A 638 13.97 -17.18 -3.16
N ARG A 639 14.99 -16.95 -2.33
CA ARG A 639 16.37 -16.74 -2.78
C ARG A 639 16.93 -17.93 -3.55
N LEU A 640 16.72 -19.15 -3.04
CA LEU A 640 17.19 -20.37 -3.69
C LEU A 640 16.49 -20.59 -5.04
N VAL A 641 15.18 -20.33 -5.11
CA VAL A 641 14.41 -20.35 -6.36
C VAL A 641 14.98 -19.34 -7.36
N ALA A 642 15.24 -18.09 -6.95
CA ALA A 642 15.85 -17.10 -7.83
C ALA A 642 17.25 -17.51 -8.32
N GLN A 643 18.07 -18.13 -7.47
CA GLN A 643 19.44 -18.52 -7.80
C GLN A 643 19.52 -19.75 -8.72
N HIS A 644 18.62 -20.73 -8.55
CA HIS A 644 18.71 -22.02 -9.22
C HIS A 644 17.71 -22.20 -10.36
N CYS A 645 16.58 -21.50 -10.31
CA CYS A 645 15.50 -21.63 -11.30
C CYS A 645 15.39 -20.41 -12.22
N GLY A 646 16.04 -19.28 -11.87
CA GLY A 646 15.83 -18.02 -12.56
C GLY A 646 14.38 -17.56 -12.45
N ALA A 647 13.76 -17.68 -11.27
CA ALA A 647 12.37 -17.29 -11.05
C ALA A 647 12.21 -16.43 -9.80
N ILE A 648 11.33 -15.45 -9.87
CA ILE A 648 10.99 -14.55 -8.77
C ILE A 648 9.64 -14.97 -8.19
N THR A 649 9.57 -15.14 -6.87
CA THR A 649 8.37 -15.51 -6.14
C THR A 649 8.05 -14.46 -5.07
N LEU A 650 6.80 -14.41 -4.61
CA LEU A 650 6.38 -13.53 -3.52
C LEU A 650 6.56 -14.28 -2.18
N GLN A 651 7.83 -14.53 -1.82
CA GLN A 651 8.18 -15.45 -0.75
C GLN A 651 7.64 -16.87 -1.06
N MET A 652 6.85 -17.49 -0.17
CA MET A 652 6.22 -18.79 -0.46
C MET A 652 4.88 -18.68 -1.20
N ARG A 653 4.49 -17.46 -1.62
CA ARG A 653 3.31 -17.24 -2.46
C ARG A 653 3.73 -17.19 -3.92
N ILE A 654 2.95 -17.87 -4.73
CA ILE A 654 3.18 -18.01 -6.17
C ILE A 654 1.91 -17.53 -6.85
N ALA A 655 2.02 -16.43 -7.58
CA ALA A 655 0.90 -15.71 -8.18
C ALA A 655 1.30 -15.27 -9.61
N PRO A 656 1.43 -16.20 -10.56
CA PRO A 656 1.82 -15.89 -11.94
C PRO A 656 0.77 -14.97 -12.60
N CYS A 657 1.16 -14.24 -13.65
CA CYS A 657 0.20 -13.49 -14.47
C CYS A 657 -0.65 -14.46 -15.35
N THR A 658 -1.57 -13.96 -16.16
CA THR A 658 -2.33 -14.80 -17.13
C THR A 658 -1.49 -15.33 -18.27
N ALA A 659 -0.28 -14.78 -18.41
CA ALA A 659 0.74 -15.09 -19.39
C ALA A 659 0.52 -14.57 -20.80
N GLY A 660 -0.73 -14.44 -21.29
CA GLY A 660 -0.97 -14.08 -22.69
C GLY A 660 -0.15 -14.97 -23.62
N GLY A 661 0.60 -14.35 -24.53
CA GLY A 661 1.52 -15.02 -25.44
C GLY A 661 2.72 -15.73 -24.78
N HIS A 662 2.91 -15.62 -23.46
CA HIS A 662 4.06 -16.17 -22.72
C HIS A 662 3.68 -17.34 -21.78
N SER A 663 2.55 -18.01 -22.04
CA SER A 663 2.08 -19.14 -21.21
C SER A 663 3.11 -20.26 -21.10
N ASP A 664 3.75 -20.63 -22.21
CA ASP A 664 4.79 -21.67 -22.25
C ASP A 664 5.99 -21.31 -21.35
N GLU A 665 6.46 -20.06 -21.39
CA GLU A 665 7.58 -19.60 -20.56
C GLU A 665 7.27 -19.72 -19.05
N LEU A 666 6.03 -19.38 -18.65
CA LEU A 666 5.58 -19.52 -17.28
C LEU A 666 5.42 -20.98 -16.85
N ILE A 667 4.83 -21.82 -17.70
CA ILE A 667 4.65 -23.24 -17.45
C ILE A 667 6.01 -23.92 -17.26
N ASP A 668 6.98 -23.63 -18.13
CA ASP A 668 8.34 -24.13 -18.03
C ASP A 668 9.03 -23.67 -16.75
N ALA A 669 8.87 -22.39 -16.37
CA ALA A 669 9.41 -21.87 -15.12
C ALA A 669 8.80 -22.56 -13.89
N LEU A 670 7.48 -22.75 -13.87
CA LEU A 670 6.78 -23.48 -12.82
C LEU A 670 7.29 -24.92 -12.72
N SER A 671 7.45 -25.61 -13.84
CA SER A 671 8.00 -26.97 -13.88
C SER A 671 9.41 -27.04 -13.26
N ARG A 672 10.33 -26.15 -13.68
CA ARG A 672 11.69 -26.06 -13.11
C ARG A 672 11.68 -25.78 -11.61
N VAL A 673 10.80 -24.89 -11.14
CA VAL A 673 10.66 -24.57 -9.72
C VAL A 673 10.16 -25.79 -8.93
N GLY A 674 9.16 -26.51 -9.44
CA GLY A 674 8.64 -27.72 -8.82
C GLY A 674 9.72 -28.81 -8.69
N GLU A 675 10.50 -29.01 -9.75
CA GLU A 675 11.64 -29.94 -9.78
C GLU A 675 12.70 -29.62 -8.74
N PHE A 676 13.06 -28.35 -8.66
CA PHE A 676 14.05 -27.88 -7.70
C PHE A 676 13.55 -28.04 -6.26
N LEU A 677 12.31 -27.62 -5.98
CA LEU A 677 11.75 -27.65 -4.64
C LEU A 677 11.48 -29.07 -4.14
N GLU A 678 11.06 -30.00 -5.01
CA GLU A 678 10.90 -31.43 -4.68
C GLU A 678 12.20 -32.01 -4.10
N ARG A 679 13.35 -31.60 -4.65
CA ARG A 679 14.68 -32.07 -4.25
C ARG A 679 15.34 -31.21 -3.18
N LEU A 680 14.70 -30.13 -2.71
CA LEU A 680 15.29 -29.17 -1.80
C LEU A 680 15.52 -29.81 -0.41
N PRO A 681 16.78 -29.99 0.03
CA PRO A 681 17.03 -30.54 1.36
C PRO A 681 16.91 -29.44 2.43
N ARG A 682 16.43 -29.81 3.62
CA ARG A 682 16.25 -28.87 4.75
C ARG A 682 17.50 -28.05 5.06
N TRP A 683 18.67 -28.70 5.12
CA TRP A 683 19.93 -28.04 5.48
C TRP A 683 20.32 -26.91 4.50
N ALA A 684 19.84 -26.94 3.25
CA ALA A 684 20.12 -25.88 2.29
C ALA A 684 19.39 -24.57 2.67
N VAL A 685 18.19 -24.68 3.25
CA VAL A 685 17.42 -23.53 3.76
C VAL A 685 18.16 -22.92 4.95
N ASP A 686 18.54 -23.75 5.94
CA ASP A 686 19.25 -23.31 7.15
C ASP A 686 20.60 -22.64 6.81
N ARG A 687 21.38 -23.26 5.92
CA ARG A 687 22.66 -22.71 5.44
C ARG A 687 22.49 -21.37 4.74
N THR A 688 21.44 -21.23 3.94
CA THR A 688 21.17 -20.00 3.18
C THR A 688 20.71 -18.87 4.10
N ALA A 689 19.87 -19.17 5.09
CA ALA A 689 19.46 -18.21 6.12
C ALA A 689 20.68 -17.70 6.90
N LEU A 690 21.56 -18.60 7.36
CA LEU A 690 22.77 -18.24 8.12
C LEU A 690 23.73 -17.35 7.29
N ARG A 691 24.00 -17.71 6.04
CA ARG A 691 24.84 -16.90 5.14
C ARG A 691 24.26 -15.50 4.89
N SER A 692 22.93 -15.41 4.78
CA SER A 692 22.24 -14.13 4.54
C SER A 692 22.33 -13.20 5.75
N LEU A 693 22.29 -13.75 6.97
CA LEU A 693 22.51 -13.01 8.20
C LEU A 693 23.95 -12.47 8.26
N LEU A 694 24.96 -13.30 7.97
CA LEU A 694 26.37 -12.89 7.96
C LEU A 694 26.65 -11.75 6.96
N GLY A 695 26.19 -11.88 5.71
CA GLY A 695 26.37 -10.82 4.71
C GLY A 695 25.66 -9.49 5.05
N THR A 696 24.68 -9.52 5.96
CA THR A 696 24.04 -8.30 6.45
C THR A 696 24.93 -7.53 7.43
N LEU A 697 25.75 -8.21 8.23
CA LEU A 697 26.73 -7.58 9.12
C LEU A 697 27.83 -6.84 8.34
N GLU A 698 28.34 -7.44 7.26
CA GLU A 698 29.32 -6.78 6.38
C GLU A 698 28.78 -5.48 5.78
N ARG A 699 27.52 -5.49 5.34
CA ARG A 699 26.84 -4.30 4.78
C ARG A 699 26.64 -3.18 5.83
N GLU A 700 26.45 -3.53 7.10
CA GLU A 700 26.36 -2.54 8.19
C GLU A 700 27.70 -1.83 8.41
N LEU A 701 28.81 -2.56 8.44
CA LEU A 701 30.16 -1.98 8.56
C LEU A 701 30.45 -1.02 7.39
N ALA A 702 30.09 -1.44 6.19
CA ALA A 702 30.16 -0.63 4.98
C ALA A 702 29.33 0.67 5.07
N THR A 703 28.09 0.56 5.57
CA THR A 703 27.20 1.72 5.76
C THR A 703 27.80 2.71 6.74
N ALA A 704 28.41 2.24 7.83
CA ALA A 704 29.13 3.08 8.80
C ALA A 704 30.30 3.84 8.15
N ALA A 705 31.10 3.16 7.31
CA ALA A 705 32.20 3.78 6.57
C ALA A 705 31.72 4.86 5.58
N MET A 706 30.59 4.64 4.89
CA MET A 706 30.00 5.65 4.00
C MET A 706 29.48 6.87 4.76
N ARG A 707 28.84 6.69 5.93
CA ARG A 707 28.39 7.81 6.79
C ARG A 707 29.56 8.69 7.21
N LEU A 708 30.69 8.08 7.56
CA LEU A 708 31.92 8.82 7.86
C LEU A 708 32.36 9.64 6.65
N ARG A 709 32.43 9.03 5.45
CA ARG A 709 32.83 9.75 4.23
C ARG A 709 31.94 10.94 3.88
N GLU A 710 30.62 10.82 4.04
CA GLU A 710 29.69 11.95 3.85
C GLU A 710 29.94 13.07 4.86
N SER A 711 30.06 12.70 6.14
CA SER A 711 30.37 13.65 7.21
C SER A 711 31.70 14.38 6.95
N TYR A 712 32.69 13.70 6.37
CA TYR A 712 33.98 14.29 5.98
C TYR A 712 33.88 15.17 4.72
N GLY A 713 33.10 14.77 3.72
CA GLY A 713 32.86 15.55 2.50
C GLY A 713 32.17 16.88 2.80
N ASP A 714 31.16 16.86 3.68
CA ASP A 714 30.43 18.06 4.11
C ASP A 714 31.31 19.03 4.91
N ARG A 715 32.25 18.51 5.72
CA ARG A 715 33.24 19.35 6.41
C ARG A 715 34.15 20.08 5.43
N ARG A 716 34.50 19.48 4.29
CA ARG A 716 35.31 20.11 3.25
C ARG A 716 34.57 21.24 2.53
N ASN A 717 33.28 21.06 2.25
CA ASN A 717 32.45 22.09 1.63
C ASN A 717 32.15 23.27 2.59
N ARG A 718 32.17 23.06 3.91
CA ARG A 718 32.12 24.16 4.90
C ARG A 718 33.42 24.95 5.04
N MET A 719 34.54 24.44 4.53
CA MET A 719 35.86 25.08 4.61
C MET A 719 36.36 25.63 3.27
N SER A 720 35.53 25.62 2.22
CA SER A 720 35.83 26.28 0.95
C SER A 720 35.00 27.57 0.91
N PRO A 721 35.64 28.76 0.79
CA PRO A 721 34.95 30.06 0.77
C PRO A 721 33.89 30.17 -0.31
#